data_AF-R5VXJ1-F1
#
_entry.id   AF-R5VXJ1-F1
#
_cell.length_a   1.000
_cell.length_b   1.000
_cell.length_c   1.000
_cell.angle_alpha   90.00
_cell.angle_beta   90.00
_cell.angle_gamma   90.00
#
_symmetry.space_group_name_H-M   'P 1'
#
loop_
_entity.id
_entity.type
_entity.pdbx_description
1 polymer ?
#
loop_
_entity_poly.entity_id
_entity_poly.type
_entity_poly.pdbx_seq_one_letter_code
_entity_poly.pdbx_strand_id
1 'polypeptide(L)'
;MHSKRGSEKYFRFGDDMKTVVLVGNPNCGKTTLFNLLTHKNQKVGNWPGVTIERKSGTIQNTNIELVDLPGIYSLNSYSIEEQITQSYLLHEKPDVIVNVMDATTLERSLYLTTQLLDLNLPLCIVCNKMDELKKQKMEIQFDLLQKKLNVPIFPISANQKMGITNLIQWLNCHCFKSIKTQIFPKNIEQKITCIEQELPTTISFKRWMAIKILENDRTFLTPFHLKNTSTFMMNELENHYHMDAEQILITLRYQYIENIIKMTFKTKPKKTITDRLDAIFLHQWLGIPLFLMIMALIYFLSMGFIGSSISRVFVRFLQVCTFQIQNGMIKNNIEPWIIDLICDGILTGVGTVLKFIPQLLILFFCISFLESSGYMSRIAFLLDKIFTQFGLSGKSLVPFIIGTGCSVPGIMSCRIIKEDAERKMTILLTPFIPCSAKLPIISLFCSFFFPKNAWAVSFSFYVLAIFIILCSALLLKKIFFSKRGVTLFVQELPSYQWPNAKMILKDVGTRVFHFIKKTGSLIVACSIVVWVLLSFTWKLDYINQTFYTIEDSILASIGKIFSWFFYPIIGELNWAVTISSMQGFIAKEQVVSSMAIIQGVTSFSNAQAIFSPTGIFKNFTALSAYAFVTFNLFSIPCFSAISAMKQELGSKKRFFLALLYQMIVAWVLASSIYCIGTICKTLFF
;
A
#
# COMPACT_ATOMS: atom_id res chain seq x y z
N MET A 1 -8.95 -20.65 -29.98
CA MET A 1 -10.22 -21.21 -29.48
C MET A 1 -10.85 -20.22 -28.52
N HIS A 2 -11.87 -19.51 -29.00
CA HIS A 2 -12.60 -18.45 -28.30
C HIS A 2 -13.45 -19.01 -27.15
N SER A 3 -13.27 -18.51 -25.93
CA SER A 3 -14.34 -18.61 -24.94
C SER A 3 -15.39 -17.55 -25.28
N LYS A 4 -16.53 -18.00 -25.81
CA LYS A 4 -17.82 -17.33 -25.68
C LYS A 4 -18.09 -17.11 -24.18
N ARG A 5 -17.70 -15.96 -23.62
CA ARG A 5 -18.28 -15.45 -22.39
C ARG A 5 -19.21 -14.33 -22.79
N GLY A 6 -20.48 -14.48 -22.43
CA GLY A 6 -21.60 -13.70 -22.92
C GLY A 6 -21.36 -12.20 -22.79
N SER A 7 -21.69 -11.48 -23.86
CA SER A 7 -22.05 -10.08 -23.80
C SER A 7 -23.32 -9.98 -22.93
N GLU A 8 -23.15 -9.86 -21.62
CA GLU A 8 -24.24 -9.48 -20.73
C GLU A 8 -24.63 -8.05 -21.08
N LYS A 9 -25.78 -7.89 -21.75
CA LYS A 9 -26.36 -6.59 -22.10
C LYS A 9 -26.52 -5.77 -20.82
N TYR A 10 -26.03 -4.54 -20.80
CA TYR A 10 -26.41 -3.63 -19.74
C TYR A 10 -27.90 -3.31 -19.95
N PHE A 11 -28.73 -3.54 -18.92
CA PHE A 11 -30.17 -3.28 -19.02
C PHE A 11 -30.41 -1.81 -19.38
N ARG A 12 -31.02 -1.57 -20.54
CA ARG A 12 -31.68 -0.31 -20.92
C ARG A 12 -33.12 -0.33 -20.43
N PHE A 13 -33.59 0.76 -19.79
CA PHE A 13 -34.98 0.92 -19.40
C PHE A 13 -35.81 1.47 -20.56
N GLY A 14 -36.43 0.59 -21.34
CA GLY A 14 -37.40 0.95 -22.38
C GLY A 14 -36.79 1.70 -23.58
N ASP A 15 -37.28 1.42 -24.79
CA ASP A 15 -36.73 2.02 -26.01
C ASP A 15 -37.06 3.53 -26.18
N ASP A 16 -37.80 4.14 -25.25
CA ASP A 16 -38.28 5.54 -25.30
C ASP A 16 -37.59 6.51 -24.30
N MET A 17 -36.67 6.04 -23.44
CA MET A 17 -36.03 6.88 -22.41
C MET A 17 -34.64 7.36 -22.86
N LYS A 18 -34.41 8.68 -22.83
CA LYS A 18 -33.09 9.28 -23.14
C LYS A 18 -32.07 8.87 -22.07
N THR A 19 -30.92 8.35 -22.48
CA THR A 19 -29.83 7.92 -21.61
C THR A 19 -28.67 8.90 -21.65
N VAL A 20 -28.42 9.55 -20.51
CA VAL A 20 -27.31 10.50 -20.32
C VAL A 20 -26.28 9.89 -19.38
N VAL A 21 -25.00 10.00 -19.73
CA VAL A 21 -23.90 9.51 -18.89
C VAL A 21 -23.09 10.64 -18.29
N LEU A 22 -22.76 10.53 -17.01
CA LEU A 22 -21.76 11.37 -16.37
C LEU A 22 -20.39 10.73 -16.49
N VAL A 23 -19.46 11.47 -17.10
CA VAL A 23 -18.05 11.09 -17.22
C VAL A 23 -17.21 12.22 -16.67
N GLY A 24 -16.06 11.91 -16.07
CA GLY A 24 -15.16 12.93 -15.58
C GLY A 24 -14.05 12.35 -14.72
N ASN A 25 -13.08 13.19 -14.37
CA ASN A 25 -11.98 12.80 -13.49
C ASN A 25 -12.49 12.45 -12.09
N PRO A 26 -11.80 11.59 -11.33
CA PRO A 26 -12.01 11.50 -9.89
C PRO A 26 -11.94 12.88 -9.23
N ASN A 27 -12.74 13.10 -8.19
CA ASN A 27 -12.77 14.35 -7.40
C ASN A 27 -13.18 15.64 -8.14
N CYS A 28 -13.67 15.58 -9.40
CA CYS A 28 -14.23 16.75 -10.10
C CYS A 28 -15.62 17.17 -9.57
N GLY A 29 -16.19 16.42 -8.62
CA GLY A 29 -17.54 16.65 -8.07
C GLY A 29 -18.66 15.98 -8.85
N LYS A 30 -18.34 14.99 -9.71
CA LYS A 30 -19.31 14.15 -10.44
C LYS A 30 -20.39 13.55 -9.54
N THR A 31 -20.02 12.89 -8.43
CA THR A 31 -20.98 12.30 -7.48
C THR A 31 -21.87 13.35 -6.82
N THR A 32 -21.31 14.53 -6.52
CA THR A 32 -22.08 15.66 -5.98
C THR A 32 -23.12 16.15 -6.99
N LEU A 33 -22.73 16.27 -8.27
CA LEU A 33 -23.64 16.65 -9.34
C LEU A 33 -24.72 15.57 -9.58
N PHE A 34 -24.34 14.29 -9.58
CA PHE A 34 -25.27 13.17 -9.72
C PHE A 34 -26.35 13.18 -8.64
N ASN A 35 -25.94 13.32 -7.37
CA ASN A 35 -26.86 13.37 -6.23
C ASN A 35 -27.79 14.59 -6.30
N LEU A 36 -27.29 15.71 -6.81
CA LEU A 36 -28.08 16.93 -6.97
C LEU A 36 -29.13 16.77 -8.09
N LEU A 37 -28.77 16.13 -9.21
CA LEU A 37 -29.69 15.95 -10.34
C LEU A 37 -30.76 14.87 -10.09
N THR A 38 -30.43 13.82 -9.33
CA THR A 38 -31.31 12.65 -9.12
C THR A 38 -32.01 12.63 -7.76
N HIS A 39 -31.46 13.31 -6.74
CA HIS A 39 -32.00 13.36 -5.38
C HIS A 39 -32.36 11.97 -4.81
N LYS A 40 -33.65 11.66 -4.58
CA LYS A 40 -34.13 10.39 -4.01
C LYS A 40 -34.33 9.30 -5.08
N ASN A 41 -34.29 9.64 -6.36
CA ASN A 41 -34.63 8.74 -7.46
C ASN A 41 -33.40 7.99 -7.98
N GLN A 42 -32.57 7.47 -7.08
CA GLN A 42 -31.32 6.77 -7.43
C GLN A 42 -31.39 5.29 -7.04
N LYS A 43 -30.82 4.45 -7.90
CA LYS A 43 -30.57 3.03 -7.68
C LYS A 43 -29.06 2.81 -7.61
N VAL A 44 -28.64 2.04 -6.61
CA VAL A 44 -27.24 1.65 -6.43
C VAL A 44 -27.16 0.14 -6.59
N GLY A 45 -26.33 -0.29 -7.54
CA GLY A 45 -25.99 -1.69 -7.78
C GLY A 45 -24.50 -1.85 -7.99
N ASN A 46 -24.09 -2.99 -8.54
CA ASN A 46 -22.70 -3.23 -8.94
C ASN A 46 -22.61 -3.39 -10.46
N TRP A 47 -21.48 -2.98 -11.03
CA TRP A 47 -21.15 -3.32 -12.41
C TRP A 47 -20.96 -4.85 -12.55
N PRO A 48 -21.37 -5.45 -13.68
CA PRO A 48 -21.31 -6.90 -13.87
C PRO A 48 -19.90 -7.47 -13.62
N GLY A 49 -19.82 -8.51 -12.78
CA GLY A 49 -18.58 -9.24 -12.51
C GLY A 49 -17.51 -8.51 -11.69
N VAL A 50 -17.80 -7.32 -11.15
CA VAL A 50 -16.85 -6.52 -10.36
C VAL A 50 -17.51 -5.92 -9.11
N THR A 51 -16.69 -5.49 -8.14
CA THR A 51 -17.15 -4.85 -6.89
C THR A 51 -17.33 -3.34 -7.00
N ILE A 52 -17.36 -2.78 -8.22
CA ILE A 52 -17.47 -1.34 -8.43
C ILE A 52 -18.95 -0.96 -8.45
N GLU A 53 -19.32 0.06 -7.66
CA GLU A 53 -20.68 0.57 -7.58
C GLU A 53 -21.13 1.18 -8.92
N ARG A 54 -22.34 0.83 -9.37
CA ARG A 54 -23.06 1.45 -10.47
C ARG A 54 -24.21 2.28 -9.89
N LYS A 55 -24.22 3.58 -10.17
CA LYS A 55 -25.31 4.47 -9.77
C LYS A 55 -26.08 4.90 -11.01
N SER A 56 -27.39 4.73 -10.99
CA SER A 56 -28.29 5.28 -12.00
C SER A 56 -29.49 5.92 -11.34
N GLY A 57 -30.09 6.92 -11.99
CA GLY A 57 -31.25 7.59 -11.47
C GLY A 57 -31.91 8.48 -12.50
N THR A 58 -33.16 8.89 -12.26
CA THR A 58 -33.86 9.81 -13.16
C THR A 58 -33.63 11.25 -12.75
N ILE A 59 -33.37 12.13 -13.71
CA ILE A 59 -33.21 13.57 -13.44
C ILE A 59 -34.58 14.15 -13.05
N GLN A 60 -34.61 15.01 -12.03
CA GLN A 60 -35.86 15.63 -11.55
C GLN A 60 -36.66 16.29 -12.67
N ASN A 61 -37.98 16.04 -12.68
CA ASN A 61 -38.95 16.61 -13.62
C ASN A 61 -38.63 16.32 -15.10
N THR A 62 -37.93 15.22 -15.39
CA THR A 62 -37.61 14.77 -16.75
C THR A 62 -37.66 13.25 -16.87
N ASN A 63 -37.84 12.75 -18.09
CA ASN A 63 -37.78 11.32 -18.42
C ASN A 63 -36.38 10.91 -18.91
N ILE A 64 -35.33 11.49 -18.30
CA ILE A 64 -33.94 11.25 -18.67
C ILE A 64 -33.31 10.34 -17.62
N GLU A 65 -32.79 9.19 -18.06
CA GLU A 65 -31.97 8.31 -17.22
C GLU A 65 -30.54 8.85 -17.17
N LEU A 66 -30.05 9.11 -15.96
CA LEU A 66 -28.68 9.52 -15.69
C LEU A 66 -27.90 8.34 -15.13
N VAL A 67 -26.80 7.98 -15.79
CA VAL A 67 -25.90 6.92 -15.34
C VAL A 67 -24.55 7.52 -14.95
N ASP A 68 -24.12 7.21 -13.74
CA ASP A 68 -22.83 7.65 -13.22
C ASP A 68 -21.73 6.64 -13.59
N LEU A 69 -20.82 7.01 -14.49
CA LEU A 69 -19.68 6.16 -14.83
C LEU A 69 -18.55 6.32 -13.81
N PRO A 70 -17.71 5.29 -13.58
CA PRO A 70 -16.52 5.42 -12.75
C PRO A 70 -15.66 6.62 -13.16
N GLY A 71 -15.10 7.33 -12.18
CA GLY A 71 -14.22 8.47 -12.45
C GLY A 71 -12.89 7.99 -13.05
N ILE A 72 -12.50 8.52 -14.21
CA ILE A 72 -11.35 8.06 -14.98
C ILE A 72 -10.45 9.24 -15.39
N TYR A 73 -9.16 9.03 -15.59
CA TYR A 73 -8.26 10.06 -16.13
C TYR A 73 -8.05 9.93 -17.64
N SER A 74 -8.20 8.73 -18.16
CA SER A 74 -8.01 8.42 -19.56
C SER A 74 -8.99 7.32 -19.99
N LEU A 75 -9.21 7.17 -21.29
CA LEU A 75 -9.90 6.03 -21.89
C LEU A 75 -8.92 4.90 -22.26
N ASN A 76 -7.77 4.83 -21.59
CA ASN A 76 -6.83 3.73 -21.73
C ASN A 76 -7.24 2.63 -20.73
N SER A 77 -7.38 1.39 -21.19
CA SER A 77 -8.00 0.27 -20.44
C SER A 77 -7.10 -0.31 -19.33
N TYR A 78 -6.35 0.54 -18.61
CA TYR A 78 -5.36 0.13 -17.61
C TYR A 78 -5.98 -0.25 -16.28
N SER A 79 -6.97 0.52 -15.81
CA SER A 79 -7.73 0.21 -14.61
C SER A 79 -9.08 -0.44 -14.94
N ILE A 80 -9.65 -1.16 -13.95
CA ILE A 80 -10.99 -1.75 -14.07
C ILE A 80 -12.03 -0.63 -14.27
N GLU A 81 -11.83 0.52 -13.63
CA GLU A 81 -12.67 1.72 -13.77
C GLU A 81 -12.67 2.23 -15.21
N GLU A 82 -11.48 2.34 -15.82
CA GLU A 82 -11.32 2.74 -17.23
C GLU A 82 -11.90 1.71 -18.20
N GLN A 83 -11.72 0.41 -17.94
CA GLN A 83 -12.31 -0.66 -18.75
C GLN A 83 -13.84 -0.61 -18.75
N ILE A 84 -14.45 -0.37 -17.59
CA ILE A 84 -15.91 -0.25 -17.46
C ILE A 84 -16.41 0.98 -18.22
N THR A 85 -15.81 2.14 -17.98
CA THR A 85 -16.24 3.38 -18.65
C THR A 85 -16.05 3.28 -20.17
N GLN A 86 -14.91 2.77 -20.64
CA GLN A 86 -14.63 2.57 -22.06
C GLN A 86 -15.62 1.57 -22.70
N SER A 87 -15.81 0.40 -22.09
CA SER A 87 -16.74 -0.61 -22.62
C SER A 87 -18.19 -0.12 -22.63
N TYR A 88 -18.62 0.62 -21.61
CA TYR A 88 -19.96 1.22 -21.57
C TYR A 88 -20.17 2.21 -22.71
N LEU A 89 -19.23 3.16 -22.90
CA LEU A 89 -19.34 4.16 -23.97
C LEU A 89 -19.37 3.53 -25.36
N LEU A 90 -18.59 2.47 -25.58
CA LEU A 90 -18.51 1.78 -26.88
C LEU A 90 -19.71 0.85 -27.14
N HIS A 91 -20.24 0.17 -26.12
CA HIS A 91 -21.33 -0.81 -26.31
C HIS A 91 -22.73 -0.20 -26.15
N GLU A 92 -22.94 0.60 -25.11
CA GLU A 92 -24.27 1.12 -24.75
C GLU A 92 -24.65 2.39 -25.50
N LYS A 93 -23.72 3.07 -26.19
CA LYS A 93 -23.99 4.23 -27.08
C LYS A 93 -24.98 5.23 -26.45
N PRO A 94 -24.57 5.97 -25.40
CA PRO A 94 -25.45 6.93 -24.75
C PRO A 94 -25.83 8.08 -25.69
N ASP A 95 -26.99 8.70 -25.45
CA ASP A 95 -27.47 9.84 -26.26
C ASP A 95 -26.57 11.07 -26.07
N VAL A 96 -26.07 11.28 -24.85
CA VAL A 96 -25.16 12.39 -24.49
C VAL A 96 -24.18 11.99 -23.41
N ILE A 97 -22.95 12.47 -23.57
CA ILE A 97 -21.93 12.51 -22.54
C ILE A 97 -21.94 13.88 -21.85
N VAL A 98 -22.23 13.88 -20.55
CA VAL A 98 -22.01 15.04 -19.68
C VAL A 98 -20.64 14.89 -19.04
N ASN A 99 -19.66 15.61 -19.58
CA ASN A 99 -18.29 15.58 -19.10
C ASN A 99 -18.07 16.60 -17.97
N VAL A 100 -17.93 16.12 -16.74
CA VAL A 100 -17.70 16.94 -15.54
C VAL A 100 -16.20 17.21 -15.40
N MET A 101 -15.84 18.47 -15.54
CA MET A 101 -14.47 18.97 -15.43
C MET A 101 -14.29 19.81 -14.17
N ASP A 102 -13.11 19.74 -13.56
CA ASP A 102 -12.75 20.63 -12.45
C ASP A 102 -12.14 21.93 -13.00
N ALA A 103 -12.80 23.06 -12.74
CA ALA A 103 -12.34 24.36 -13.22
C ALA A 103 -10.98 24.77 -12.63
N THR A 104 -10.61 24.28 -11.46
CA THR A 104 -9.30 24.57 -10.83
C THR A 104 -8.14 23.81 -11.48
N THR A 105 -8.42 22.68 -12.14
CA THR A 105 -7.43 21.79 -12.76
C THR A 105 -7.84 21.46 -14.21
N LEU A 106 -8.04 22.53 -15.00
CA LEU A 106 -8.49 22.46 -16.39
C LEU A 106 -7.61 21.58 -17.29
N GLU A 107 -6.28 21.66 -17.16
CA GLU A 107 -5.34 20.89 -17.98
C GLU A 107 -5.56 19.39 -17.91
N ARG A 108 -5.66 18.87 -16.69
CA ARG A 108 -5.88 17.46 -16.45
C ARG A 108 -7.27 17.02 -16.91
N SER A 109 -8.27 17.87 -16.70
CA SER A 109 -9.64 17.59 -17.11
C SER A 109 -9.77 17.54 -18.64
N LEU A 110 -9.09 18.45 -19.34
CA LEU A 110 -9.12 18.54 -20.80
C LEU A 110 -8.50 17.32 -21.47
N TYR A 111 -7.55 16.64 -20.83
CA TYR A 111 -6.96 15.41 -21.39
C TYR A 111 -8.03 14.34 -21.65
N LEU A 112 -8.86 14.03 -20.65
CA LEU A 112 -10.00 13.11 -20.83
C LEU A 112 -10.99 13.65 -21.86
N THR A 113 -11.28 14.96 -21.83
CA THR A 113 -12.17 15.61 -22.79
C THR A 113 -11.73 15.38 -24.23
N THR A 114 -10.44 15.52 -24.53
CA THR A 114 -9.93 15.28 -25.91
C THR A 114 -10.19 13.85 -26.38
N GLN A 115 -10.10 12.87 -25.49
CA GLN A 115 -10.35 11.46 -25.84
C GLN A 115 -11.85 11.17 -25.98
N LEU A 116 -12.71 11.81 -25.19
CA LEU A 116 -14.17 11.71 -25.34
C LEU A 116 -14.65 12.35 -26.65
N LEU A 117 -14.00 13.43 -27.09
CA LEU A 117 -14.30 14.06 -28.38
C LEU A 117 -13.96 13.14 -29.57
N ASP A 118 -12.93 12.31 -29.46
CA ASP A 118 -12.56 11.35 -30.51
C ASP A 118 -13.60 10.23 -30.70
N LEU A 119 -14.46 9.98 -29.69
CA LEU A 119 -15.58 9.04 -29.83
C LEU A 119 -16.67 9.56 -30.80
N ASN A 120 -16.65 10.85 -31.15
CA ASN A 120 -17.70 11.48 -31.97
C ASN A 120 -19.13 11.24 -31.42
N LEU A 121 -19.28 11.15 -30.10
CA LEU A 121 -20.59 11.13 -29.44
C LEU A 121 -20.99 12.57 -29.08
N PRO A 122 -22.30 12.87 -28.99
CA PRO A 122 -22.72 14.17 -28.50
C PRO A 122 -22.22 14.39 -27.06
N LEU A 123 -21.60 15.54 -26.82
CA LEU A 123 -20.92 15.85 -25.56
C LEU A 123 -21.27 17.27 -25.11
N CYS A 124 -21.46 17.45 -23.81
CA CYS A 124 -21.44 18.77 -23.17
C CYS A 124 -20.45 18.77 -22.00
N ILE A 125 -19.86 19.93 -21.75
CA ILE A 125 -18.88 20.09 -20.67
C ILE A 125 -19.55 20.82 -19.52
N VAL A 126 -19.38 20.29 -18.32
CA VAL A 126 -19.80 20.92 -17.07
C VAL A 126 -18.54 21.29 -16.28
N CYS A 127 -18.20 22.57 -16.25
CA CYS A 127 -17.07 23.08 -15.48
C CYS A 127 -17.52 23.35 -14.03
N ASN A 128 -17.19 22.43 -13.13
CA ASN A 128 -17.57 22.49 -11.72
C ASN A 128 -16.52 23.21 -10.87
N LYS A 129 -16.85 23.45 -9.58
CA LYS A 129 -16.00 24.12 -8.58
C LYS A 129 -15.69 25.58 -8.89
N MET A 130 -16.62 26.28 -9.52
CA MET A 130 -16.48 27.72 -9.78
C MET A 130 -16.28 28.57 -8.51
N ASP A 131 -16.72 28.08 -7.35
CA ASP A 131 -16.49 28.71 -6.04
C ASP A 131 -15.03 28.61 -5.58
N GLU A 132 -14.36 27.48 -5.82
CA GLU A 132 -12.93 27.32 -5.54
C GLU A 132 -12.08 28.13 -6.51
N LEU A 133 -12.46 28.17 -7.80
CA LEU A 133 -11.81 29.02 -8.81
C LEU A 133 -11.81 30.50 -8.39
N LYS A 134 -12.95 31.00 -7.89
CA LYS A 134 -13.09 32.37 -7.36
C LYS A 134 -12.18 32.61 -6.15
N LYS A 135 -12.09 31.65 -5.21
CA LYS A 135 -11.17 31.74 -4.06
C LYS A 135 -9.70 31.81 -4.49
N GLN A 136 -9.33 31.12 -5.56
CA GLN A 136 -7.99 31.14 -6.14
C GLN A 136 -7.72 32.40 -7.00
N LYS A 137 -8.70 33.30 -7.16
CA LYS A 137 -8.62 34.52 -7.98
C LYS A 137 -8.24 34.24 -9.45
N MET A 138 -8.69 33.11 -9.98
CA MET A 138 -8.53 32.75 -11.40
C MET A 138 -9.79 33.08 -12.19
N GLU A 139 -9.62 33.53 -13.43
CA GLU A 139 -10.70 33.78 -14.38
C GLU A 139 -10.49 33.00 -15.68
N ILE A 140 -11.53 32.30 -16.11
CA ILE A 140 -11.57 31.50 -17.35
C ILE A 140 -12.51 32.18 -18.36
N GLN A 141 -12.07 32.33 -19.60
CA GLN A 141 -12.91 32.79 -20.70
C GLN A 141 -13.67 31.61 -21.34
N PHE A 142 -14.85 31.31 -20.81
CA PHE A 142 -15.69 30.20 -21.29
C PHE A 142 -16.12 30.34 -22.76
N ASP A 143 -16.34 31.55 -23.26
CA ASP A 143 -16.71 31.78 -24.67
C ASP A 143 -15.61 31.33 -25.64
N LEU A 144 -14.34 31.58 -25.29
CA LEU A 144 -13.20 31.14 -26.09
C LEU A 144 -13.02 29.62 -26.00
N LEU A 145 -13.18 29.05 -24.79
CA LEU A 145 -13.07 27.61 -24.58
C LEU A 145 -14.16 26.86 -25.37
N GLN A 146 -15.39 27.36 -25.36
CA GLN A 146 -16.52 26.84 -26.12
C GLN A 146 -16.28 26.92 -27.64
N LYS A 147 -15.75 28.04 -28.14
CA LYS A 147 -15.39 28.17 -29.57
C LYS A 147 -14.29 27.20 -30.01
N LYS A 148 -13.28 26.95 -29.16
CA LYS A 148 -12.14 26.07 -29.49
C LYS A 148 -12.50 24.60 -29.44
N LEU A 149 -13.25 24.18 -28.42
CA LEU A 149 -13.70 22.80 -28.27
C LEU A 149 -14.96 22.50 -29.10
N ASN A 150 -15.63 23.54 -29.62
CA ASN A 150 -16.85 23.44 -30.43
C ASN A 150 -17.96 22.63 -29.72
N VAL A 151 -18.05 22.79 -28.40
CA VAL A 151 -18.88 21.99 -27.48
C VAL A 151 -19.51 22.93 -26.46
N PRO A 152 -20.79 22.76 -26.09
CA PRO A 152 -21.45 23.60 -25.09
C PRO A 152 -20.81 23.41 -23.70
N ILE A 153 -20.54 24.53 -23.01
CA ILE A 153 -19.88 24.54 -21.70
C ILE A 153 -20.78 25.23 -20.66
N PHE A 154 -20.98 24.56 -19.54
CA PHE A 154 -21.80 25.05 -18.43
C PHE A 154 -20.94 25.25 -17.18
N PRO A 155 -20.68 26.50 -16.76
CA PRO A 155 -19.98 26.77 -15.49
C PRO A 155 -20.95 26.61 -14.31
N ILE A 156 -20.61 25.73 -13.36
CA ILE A 156 -21.46 25.42 -12.20
C ILE A 156 -20.67 25.37 -10.88
N SER A 157 -21.39 25.46 -9.77
CA SER A 157 -20.89 24.99 -8.47
C SER A 157 -21.93 24.05 -7.87
N ALA A 158 -21.65 22.75 -7.93
CA ALA A 158 -22.56 21.72 -7.42
C ALA A 158 -22.80 21.88 -5.89
N ASN A 159 -21.77 22.24 -5.14
CA ASN A 159 -21.88 22.47 -3.68
C ASN A 159 -22.77 23.67 -3.34
N GLN A 160 -22.68 24.76 -4.13
CA GLN A 160 -23.48 25.98 -3.92
C GLN A 160 -24.80 26.00 -4.71
N LYS A 161 -25.13 24.91 -5.42
CA LYS A 161 -26.30 24.79 -6.29
C LYS A 161 -26.42 25.91 -7.35
N MET A 162 -25.30 26.38 -7.90
CA MET A 162 -25.29 27.44 -8.92
C MET A 162 -25.14 26.86 -10.34
N GLY A 163 -25.91 27.38 -11.31
CA GLY A 163 -25.76 27.09 -12.74
C GLY A 163 -26.46 25.82 -13.26
N ILE A 164 -27.19 25.09 -12.42
CA ILE A 164 -27.81 23.80 -12.77
C ILE A 164 -29.05 23.94 -13.66
N THR A 165 -29.82 25.01 -13.52
CA THR A 165 -31.05 25.25 -14.30
C THR A 165 -30.77 25.27 -15.80
N ASN A 166 -29.67 25.93 -16.21
CA ASN A 166 -29.28 26.04 -17.61
C ASN A 166 -28.87 24.68 -18.20
N LEU A 167 -28.22 23.83 -17.40
CA LEU A 167 -27.84 22.47 -17.81
C LEU A 167 -29.09 21.59 -18.04
N ILE A 168 -30.05 21.60 -17.11
CA ILE A 168 -31.28 20.81 -17.23
C ILE A 168 -32.10 21.28 -18.44
N GLN A 169 -32.22 22.60 -18.64
CA GLN A 169 -32.94 23.14 -19.79
C GLN A 169 -32.29 22.73 -21.12
N TRP A 170 -30.96 22.73 -21.20
CA TRP A 170 -30.25 22.28 -22.40
C TRP A 170 -30.47 20.79 -22.69
N LEU A 171 -30.43 19.93 -21.67
CA LEU A 171 -30.67 18.49 -21.80
C LEU A 171 -32.09 18.17 -22.29
N ASN A 172 -33.09 18.98 -21.93
CA ASN A 172 -34.46 18.78 -22.36
C ASN A 172 -34.72 19.22 -23.80
N CYS A 173 -34.18 20.38 -24.20
CA CYS A 173 -34.61 21.08 -25.41
C CYS A 173 -33.82 20.74 -26.69
N HIS A 174 -32.64 20.10 -26.60
CA HIS A 174 -31.75 19.97 -27.76
C HIS A 174 -31.76 18.58 -28.40
N CYS A 175 -31.73 18.56 -29.74
CA CYS A 175 -31.30 17.40 -30.52
C CYS A 175 -29.76 17.35 -30.48
N PHE A 176 -29.23 16.25 -29.97
CA PHE A 176 -27.80 16.10 -29.74
C PHE A 176 -27.08 15.78 -31.05
N LYS A 177 -26.25 16.71 -31.53
CA LYS A 177 -25.39 16.50 -32.71
C LYS A 177 -23.95 16.30 -32.27
N SER A 178 -23.33 15.24 -32.76
CA SER A 178 -21.88 15.05 -32.65
C SER A 178 -21.15 16.07 -33.54
N ILE A 179 -20.12 16.72 -33.01
CA ILE A 179 -19.31 17.66 -33.76
C ILE A 179 -17.88 17.11 -33.82
N LYS A 180 -17.32 17.00 -35.02
CA LYS A 180 -15.92 16.59 -35.21
C LYS A 180 -15.01 17.75 -34.82
N THR A 181 -14.16 17.53 -33.83
CA THR A 181 -13.09 18.45 -33.44
C THR A 181 -11.74 17.93 -33.92
N GLN A 182 -10.97 18.79 -34.59
CA GLN A 182 -9.58 18.49 -34.97
C GLN A 182 -8.66 18.84 -33.80
N ILE A 183 -7.97 17.82 -33.28
CA ILE A 183 -7.14 17.92 -32.07
C ILE A 183 -5.66 17.87 -32.48
N PHE A 184 -5.34 17.05 -33.48
CA PHE A 184 -3.96 16.84 -33.91
C PHE A 184 -3.56 17.82 -35.03
N PRO A 185 -2.25 18.01 -35.26
CA PRO A 185 -1.76 18.72 -36.44
C PRO A 185 -2.23 18.07 -37.73
N LYS A 186 -2.34 18.86 -38.81
CA LYS A 186 -2.86 18.43 -40.12
C LYS A 186 -2.23 17.14 -40.65
N ASN A 187 -0.91 16.96 -40.48
CA ASN A 187 -0.19 15.76 -40.91
C ASN A 187 -0.75 14.49 -40.25
N ILE A 188 -1.00 14.54 -38.94
CA ILE A 188 -1.50 13.36 -38.19
C ILE A 188 -3.00 13.18 -38.41
N GLU A 189 -3.77 14.26 -38.53
CA GLU A 189 -5.18 14.17 -38.92
C GLU A 189 -5.37 13.47 -40.27
N GLN A 190 -4.46 13.69 -41.24
CA GLN A 190 -4.47 13.00 -42.54
C GLN A 190 -4.19 11.49 -42.40
N LYS A 191 -3.26 11.10 -41.50
CA LYS A 191 -2.99 9.68 -41.20
C LYS A 191 -4.18 9.02 -40.51
N ILE A 192 -4.82 9.72 -39.57
CA ILE A 192 -6.03 9.24 -38.88
C ILE A 192 -7.16 9.03 -39.89
N THR A 193 -7.41 9.98 -40.80
CA THR A 193 -8.48 9.83 -41.80
C THR A 193 -8.20 8.72 -42.81
N CYS A 194 -6.94 8.47 -43.17
CA CYS A 194 -6.57 7.32 -44.00
C CYS A 194 -6.97 5.99 -43.32
N ILE A 195 -6.66 5.83 -42.04
CA ILE A 195 -7.03 4.63 -41.28
C ILE A 195 -8.55 4.56 -41.05
N GLU A 196 -9.24 5.70 -40.85
CA GLU A 196 -10.71 5.74 -40.75
C GLU A 196 -11.39 5.20 -42.02
N GLN A 197 -10.80 5.41 -43.21
CA GLN A 197 -11.33 4.91 -44.48
C GLN A 197 -11.14 3.40 -44.66
N GLU A 198 -10.06 2.83 -44.11
CA GLU A 198 -9.81 1.38 -44.13
C GLU A 198 -10.71 0.61 -43.16
N LEU A 199 -11.27 1.28 -42.15
CA LEU A 199 -12.13 0.65 -41.15
C LEU A 199 -13.54 0.33 -41.68
N PRO A 200 -14.09 -0.87 -41.38
CA PRO A 200 -15.44 -1.27 -41.78
C PRO A 200 -16.51 -0.24 -41.41
N THR A 201 -17.50 -0.05 -42.28
CA THR A 201 -18.63 0.88 -42.06
C THR A 201 -19.54 0.50 -40.88
N THR A 202 -19.44 -0.73 -40.38
CA THR A 202 -20.19 -1.22 -39.22
C THR A 202 -19.73 -0.62 -37.89
N ILE A 203 -18.52 -0.06 -37.83
CA ILE A 203 -17.96 0.54 -36.61
C ILE A 203 -18.44 1.98 -36.47
N SER A 204 -19.15 2.29 -35.37
CA SER A 204 -19.62 3.64 -35.08
C SER A 204 -18.49 4.61 -34.67
N PHE A 205 -17.40 4.10 -34.08
CA PHE A 205 -16.32 4.90 -33.47
C PHE A 205 -15.02 4.88 -34.30
N LYS A 206 -15.13 5.11 -35.62
CA LYS A 206 -13.98 4.95 -36.55
C LYS A 206 -12.76 5.78 -36.15
N ARG A 207 -12.97 7.04 -35.78
CA ARG A 207 -11.90 7.98 -35.39
C ARG A 207 -11.11 7.48 -34.18
N TRP A 208 -11.81 7.23 -33.08
CA TRP A 208 -11.19 6.72 -31.85
C TRP A 208 -10.42 5.42 -32.11
N MET A 209 -10.98 4.51 -32.91
CA MET A 209 -10.31 3.25 -33.23
C MET A 209 -9.08 3.44 -34.12
N ALA A 210 -9.12 4.37 -35.08
CA ALA A 210 -7.96 4.73 -35.90
C ALA A 210 -6.81 5.27 -35.04
N ILE A 211 -7.12 6.10 -34.04
CA ILE A 211 -6.13 6.61 -33.08
C ILE A 211 -5.56 5.45 -32.24
N LYS A 212 -6.41 4.54 -31.73
CA LYS A 212 -5.96 3.39 -30.93
C LYS A 212 -5.08 2.43 -31.73
N ILE A 213 -5.37 2.27 -33.02
CA ILE A 213 -4.52 1.52 -33.94
C ILE A 213 -3.17 2.23 -34.04
N LEU A 214 -3.12 3.55 -34.27
CA LEU A 214 -1.88 4.34 -34.32
C LEU A 214 -1.07 4.30 -33.01
N GLU A 215 -1.73 4.20 -31.85
CA GLU A 215 -1.09 4.00 -30.53
C GLU A 215 -0.49 2.58 -30.35
N ASN A 216 -0.58 1.71 -31.36
CA ASN A 216 -0.09 0.33 -31.34
C ASN A 216 -0.78 -0.55 -30.26
N ASP A 217 -2.06 -0.28 -29.98
CA ASP A 217 -2.83 -1.08 -29.03
C ASP A 217 -3.13 -2.48 -29.61
N ARG A 218 -2.44 -3.49 -29.08
CA ARG A 218 -2.52 -4.90 -29.52
C ARG A 218 -3.94 -5.46 -29.47
N THR A 219 -4.80 -4.92 -28.62
CA THR A 219 -6.20 -5.37 -28.51
C THR A 219 -6.99 -5.12 -29.80
N PHE A 220 -6.68 -4.04 -30.52
CA PHE A 220 -7.39 -3.62 -31.73
C PHE A 220 -6.64 -3.95 -33.04
N LEU A 221 -5.36 -4.30 -32.97
CA LEU A 221 -4.56 -4.70 -34.14
C LEU A 221 -4.89 -6.11 -34.66
N THR A 222 -5.21 -7.03 -33.75
CA THR A 222 -5.43 -8.46 -34.08
C THR A 222 -6.73 -8.77 -34.85
N PRO A 223 -7.87 -8.08 -34.64
CA PRO A 223 -9.13 -8.44 -35.31
C PRO A 223 -9.24 -7.98 -36.77
N PHE A 224 -8.54 -6.92 -37.19
CA PHE A 224 -8.82 -6.22 -38.45
C PHE A 224 -7.80 -6.44 -39.57
N HIS A 225 -6.73 -7.23 -39.37
CA HIS A 225 -5.70 -7.51 -40.37
C HIS A 225 -5.07 -6.26 -41.06
N LEU A 226 -5.13 -5.08 -40.44
CA LEU A 226 -4.64 -3.79 -40.97
C LEU A 226 -3.09 -3.65 -40.93
N LYS A 227 -2.36 -4.77 -40.96
CA LYS A 227 -0.94 -4.82 -40.55
C LYS A 227 0.02 -4.02 -41.45
N ASN A 228 -0.28 -3.77 -42.73
CA ASN A 228 0.74 -3.24 -43.64
C ASN A 228 0.74 -1.70 -43.75
N THR A 229 -0.43 -1.07 -43.82
CA THR A 229 -0.56 0.40 -43.95
C THR A 229 -0.35 1.12 -42.62
N SER A 230 -0.95 0.60 -41.54
CA SER A 230 -0.81 1.15 -40.19
C SER A 230 0.63 1.07 -39.66
N THR A 231 1.34 -0.04 -39.88
CA THR A 231 2.74 -0.21 -39.43
C THR A 231 3.71 0.66 -40.22
N PHE A 232 3.47 0.87 -41.52
CA PHE A 232 4.25 1.82 -42.32
C PHE A 232 4.09 3.25 -41.78
N MET A 233 2.85 3.69 -41.53
CA MET A 233 2.56 5.01 -40.97
C MET A 233 3.16 5.21 -39.57
N MET A 234 3.18 4.15 -38.74
CA MET A 234 3.84 4.15 -37.43
C MET A 234 5.35 4.32 -37.57
N ASN A 235 6.00 3.47 -38.36
CA ASN A 235 7.45 3.51 -38.55
C ASN A 235 7.90 4.87 -39.09
N GLU A 236 7.12 5.49 -39.98
CA GLU A 236 7.41 6.84 -40.48
C GLU A 236 7.32 7.90 -39.38
N LEU A 237 6.34 7.82 -38.48
CA LEU A 237 6.22 8.74 -37.33
C LEU A 237 7.35 8.53 -36.32
N GLU A 238 7.66 7.28 -36.00
CA GLU A 238 8.72 6.93 -35.05
C GLU A 238 10.11 7.35 -35.56
N ASN A 239 10.37 7.19 -36.87
CA ASN A 239 11.61 7.63 -37.48
C ASN A 239 11.74 9.17 -37.51
N HIS A 240 10.64 9.91 -37.70
CA HIS A 240 10.67 11.37 -37.75
C HIS A 240 10.85 12.01 -36.36
N TYR A 241 10.30 11.39 -35.30
CA TYR A 241 10.31 11.97 -33.95
C TYR A 241 11.23 11.26 -32.95
N HIS A 242 11.85 10.13 -33.33
CA HIS A 242 12.70 9.28 -32.47
C HIS A 242 12.03 8.89 -31.13
N MET A 243 10.72 8.71 -31.14
CA MET A 243 9.88 8.36 -29.99
C MET A 243 8.82 7.34 -30.42
N ASP A 244 8.34 6.51 -29.50
CA ASP A 244 7.25 5.56 -29.77
C ASP A 244 5.96 6.30 -30.18
N ALA A 245 5.16 5.72 -31.08
CA ALA A 245 3.94 6.36 -31.60
C ALA A 245 2.93 6.79 -30.51
N GLU A 246 2.78 5.99 -29.44
CA GLU A 246 1.94 6.32 -28.28
C GLU A 246 2.44 7.61 -27.59
N GLN A 247 3.74 7.75 -27.39
CA GLN A 247 4.33 8.92 -26.74
C GLN A 247 4.16 10.19 -27.58
N ILE A 248 4.28 10.08 -28.91
CA ILE A 248 4.06 11.19 -29.84
C ILE A 248 2.62 11.70 -29.72
N LEU A 249 1.63 10.80 -29.78
CA LEU A 249 0.21 11.18 -29.70
C LEU A 249 -0.14 11.80 -28.35
N ILE A 250 0.42 11.27 -27.25
CA ILE A 250 0.27 11.86 -25.91
C ILE A 250 0.85 13.29 -25.90
N THR A 251 2.07 13.46 -26.40
CA THR A 251 2.77 14.77 -26.43
C THR A 251 1.96 15.81 -27.20
N LEU A 252 1.42 15.44 -28.36
CA LEU A 252 0.63 16.35 -29.20
C LEU A 252 -0.71 16.75 -28.55
N ARG A 253 -1.37 15.82 -27.84
CA ARG A 253 -2.56 16.16 -27.05
C ARG A 253 -2.23 17.19 -25.97
N TYR A 254 -1.13 17.00 -25.24
CA TYR A 254 -0.71 17.98 -24.23
C TYR A 254 -0.38 19.33 -24.85
N GLN A 255 0.30 19.37 -26.00
CA GLN A 255 0.55 20.63 -26.72
C GLN A 255 -0.75 21.35 -27.13
N TYR A 256 -1.75 20.60 -27.62
CA TYR A 256 -3.07 21.14 -27.94
C TYR A 256 -3.76 21.74 -26.69
N ILE A 257 -3.73 21.01 -25.57
CA ILE A 257 -4.33 21.42 -24.30
C ILE A 257 -3.63 22.66 -23.75
N GLU A 258 -2.30 22.69 -23.72
CA GLU A 258 -1.52 23.85 -23.29
C GLU A 258 -1.88 25.11 -24.09
N ASN A 259 -2.04 24.97 -25.40
CA ASN A 259 -2.41 26.08 -26.27
C ASN A 259 -3.81 26.61 -25.95
N ILE A 260 -4.78 25.73 -25.68
CA ILE A 260 -6.12 26.15 -25.23
C ILE A 260 -6.03 26.91 -23.91
N ILE A 261 -5.31 26.36 -22.93
CA ILE A 261 -5.19 26.92 -21.58
C ILE A 261 -4.56 28.32 -21.63
N LYS A 262 -3.44 28.46 -22.35
CA LYS A 262 -2.75 29.75 -22.55
C LYS A 262 -3.67 30.82 -23.12
N MET A 263 -4.62 30.45 -23.98
CA MET A 263 -5.60 31.38 -24.55
C MET A 263 -6.79 31.66 -23.62
N THR A 264 -7.19 30.71 -22.77
CA THR A 264 -8.42 30.82 -21.98
C THR A 264 -8.26 31.43 -20.59
N PHE A 265 -7.06 31.37 -20.00
CA PHE A 265 -6.79 31.94 -18.68
C PHE A 265 -6.36 33.40 -18.77
N LYS A 266 -7.05 34.29 -18.06
CA LYS A 266 -6.68 35.72 -17.99
C LYS A 266 -5.54 36.02 -17.01
N THR A 267 -5.44 35.25 -15.93
CA THR A 267 -4.47 35.46 -14.85
C THR A 267 -3.67 34.19 -14.58
N LYS A 268 -2.35 34.31 -14.47
CA LYS A 268 -1.50 33.18 -14.06
C LYS A 268 -1.79 32.80 -12.60
N PRO A 269 -1.85 31.51 -12.25
CA PRO A 269 -2.11 31.06 -10.89
C PRO A 269 -1.03 31.60 -9.92
N LYS A 270 -1.44 32.15 -8.78
CA LYS A 270 -0.51 32.47 -7.68
C LYS A 270 -0.09 31.18 -6.99
N LYS A 271 1.21 31.04 -6.66
CA LYS A 271 1.72 29.90 -5.88
C LYS A 271 0.98 29.80 -4.54
N THR A 272 0.31 28.68 -4.33
CA THR A 272 -0.42 28.34 -3.12
C THR A 272 0.55 27.97 -1.98
N ILE A 273 0.06 27.92 -0.73
CA ILE A 273 0.85 27.46 0.42
C ILE A 273 1.33 26.01 0.20
N THR A 274 0.46 25.19 -0.40
CA THR A 274 0.76 23.86 -0.92
C THR A 274 1.98 23.86 -1.84
N ASP A 275 2.05 24.77 -2.81
CA ASP A 275 3.19 24.84 -3.76
C ASP A 275 4.50 25.21 -3.06
N ARG A 276 4.45 26.03 -2.01
CA ARG A 276 5.65 26.38 -1.22
C ARG A 276 6.15 25.20 -0.38
N LEU A 277 5.23 24.48 0.25
CA LEU A 277 5.57 23.28 1.03
C LEU A 277 6.08 22.17 0.11
N ASP A 278 5.44 21.95 -1.03
CA ASP A 278 5.85 20.96 -2.01
C ASP A 278 7.23 21.30 -2.62
N ALA A 279 7.57 22.58 -2.79
CA ALA A 279 8.92 22.98 -3.21
C ALA A 279 10.04 22.52 -2.24
N ILE A 280 9.72 22.35 -0.95
CA ILE A 280 10.65 21.84 0.06
C ILE A 280 10.56 20.30 0.13
N PHE A 281 9.35 19.78 0.32
CA PHE A 281 9.11 18.35 0.55
C PHE A 281 9.37 17.47 -0.68
N LEU A 282 9.17 17.99 -1.89
CA LEU A 282 9.42 17.28 -3.15
C LEU A 282 10.76 17.66 -3.79
N HIS A 283 11.59 18.45 -3.11
CA HIS A 283 12.91 18.75 -3.63
C HIS A 283 13.73 17.47 -3.76
N GLN A 284 14.32 17.24 -4.94
CA GLN A 284 15.09 16.03 -5.26
C GLN A 284 16.18 15.68 -4.23
N TRP A 285 16.80 16.67 -3.58
CA TRP A 285 17.89 16.45 -2.62
C TRP A 285 17.48 16.67 -1.17
N LEU A 286 16.49 17.55 -0.91
CA LEU A 286 16.08 17.89 0.47
C LEU A 286 14.90 17.05 0.94
N GLY A 287 14.09 16.51 0.02
CA GLY A 287 12.92 15.70 0.34
C GLY A 287 13.27 14.41 1.09
N ILE A 288 14.30 13.68 0.65
CA ILE A 288 14.71 12.42 1.29
C ILE A 288 15.32 12.64 2.68
N PRO A 289 16.28 13.56 2.91
CA PRO A 289 16.80 13.85 4.24
C PRO A 289 15.73 14.37 5.21
N LEU A 290 14.86 15.27 4.74
CA LEU A 290 13.78 15.82 5.57
C LEU A 290 12.77 14.72 5.97
N PHE A 291 12.47 13.82 5.03
CA PHE A 291 11.67 12.63 5.31
C PHE A 291 12.32 11.73 6.38
N LEU A 292 13.62 11.42 6.24
CA LEU A 292 14.37 10.64 7.22
C LEU A 292 14.39 11.33 8.60
N MET A 293 14.51 12.66 8.64
CA MET A 293 14.46 13.44 9.87
C MET A 293 13.09 13.35 10.55
N ILE A 294 11.99 13.48 9.79
CA ILE A 294 10.62 13.33 10.32
C ILE A 294 10.42 11.91 10.85
N MET A 295 10.89 10.88 10.15
CA MET A 295 10.80 9.50 10.63
C MET A 295 11.64 9.27 11.88
N ALA A 296 12.87 9.80 11.93
CA ALA A 296 13.71 9.75 13.11
C ALA A 296 13.02 10.43 14.31
N LEU A 297 12.35 11.57 14.09
CA LEU A 297 11.56 12.25 15.12
C LEU A 297 10.41 11.38 15.62
N ILE A 298 9.65 10.74 14.72
CA ILE A 298 8.55 9.84 15.10
C ILE A 298 9.07 8.68 15.95
N TYR A 299 10.21 8.08 15.56
CA TYR A 299 10.83 7.01 16.35
C TYR A 299 11.37 7.49 17.68
N PHE A 300 11.97 8.67 17.71
CA PHE A 300 12.45 9.28 18.93
C PHE A 300 11.29 9.57 19.92
N LEU A 301 10.14 10.04 19.43
CA LEU A 301 8.97 10.27 20.26
C LEU A 301 8.32 8.96 20.73
N SER A 302 8.13 8.00 19.81
CA SER A 302 7.42 6.73 20.09
C SER A 302 8.25 5.74 20.89
N MET A 303 9.51 5.51 20.51
CA MET A 303 10.36 4.47 21.10
C MET A 303 11.44 5.06 22.02
N GLY A 304 11.85 6.30 21.75
CA GLY A 304 12.84 7.01 22.55
C GLY A 304 12.23 7.53 23.85
N PHE A 305 12.32 8.84 24.07
CA PHE A 305 12.14 9.40 25.41
C PHE A 305 10.72 9.21 25.96
N ILE A 306 9.68 9.56 25.20
CA ILE A 306 8.31 9.60 25.74
C ILE A 306 7.75 8.19 25.91
N GLY A 307 7.73 7.38 24.85
CA GLY A 307 7.11 6.06 24.95
C GLY A 307 7.85 5.08 25.86
N SER A 308 9.18 5.10 25.91
CA SER A 308 9.92 4.24 26.86
C SER A 308 9.74 4.68 28.31
N SER A 309 9.61 5.99 28.57
CA SER A 309 9.38 6.51 29.93
C SER A 309 8.01 6.10 30.45
N ILE A 310 6.97 6.25 29.64
CA ILE A 310 5.62 5.81 30.01
C ILE A 310 5.59 4.29 30.20
N SER A 311 6.20 3.54 29.28
CA SER A 311 6.30 2.08 29.36
C SER A 311 7.02 1.61 30.65
N ARG A 312 8.10 2.28 31.08
CA ARG A 312 8.81 1.96 32.34
C ARG A 312 7.93 2.15 33.57
N VAL A 313 7.07 3.17 33.59
CA VAL A 313 6.13 3.38 34.71
C VAL A 313 5.14 2.21 34.79
N PHE A 314 4.58 1.78 33.66
CA PHE A 314 3.69 0.62 33.59
C PHE A 314 4.37 -0.68 34.02
N VAL A 315 5.61 -0.92 33.57
CA VAL A 315 6.36 -2.12 33.96
C VAL A 315 6.65 -2.13 35.47
N ARG A 316 7.06 -1.00 36.04
CA ARG A 316 7.27 -0.88 37.49
C ARG A 316 5.99 -1.12 38.28
N PHE A 317 4.88 -0.55 37.84
CA PHE A 317 3.57 -0.78 38.47
C PHE A 317 3.23 -2.27 38.47
N LEU A 318 3.38 -2.94 37.34
CA LEU A 318 3.13 -4.38 37.23
C LEU A 318 4.06 -5.21 38.11
N GLN A 319 5.34 -4.86 38.20
CA GLN A 319 6.31 -5.55 39.07
C GLN A 319 5.94 -5.42 40.55
N VAL A 320 5.44 -4.26 40.98
CA VAL A 320 4.95 -4.07 42.34
C VAL A 320 3.72 -4.94 42.59
N CYS A 321 2.77 -4.99 41.64
CA CYS A 321 1.60 -5.84 41.73
C CYS A 321 1.95 -7.33 41.75
N THR A 322 2.85 -7.79 40.88
CA THR A 322 3.29 -9.20 40.84
C THR A 322 3.96 -9.60 42.14
N PHE A 323 4.81 -8.74 42.70
CA PHE A 323 5.47 -9.01 43.98
C PHE A 323 4.48 -9.08 45.15
N GLN A 324 3.47 -8.21 45.18
CA GLN A 324 2.42 -8.26 46.19
C GLN A 324 1.57 -9.54 46.09
N ILE A 325 1.20 -9.93 44.87
CA ILE A 325 0.45 -11.17 44.61
C ILE A 325 1.27 -12.38 45.04
N GLN A 326 2.54 -12.45 44.62
CA GLN A 326 3.45 -13.54 44.97
C GLN A 326 3.60 -13.69 46.48
N ASN A 327 3.86 -12.60 47.20
CA ASN A 327 3.99 -12.63 48.67
C ASN A 327 2.68 -13.01 49.36
N GLY A 328 1.53 -12.59 48.83
CA GLY A 328 0.22 -13.00 49.33
C GLY A 328 -0.03 -14.50 49.17
N MET A 329 0.39 -15.08 48.04
CA MET A 329 0.25 -16.51 47.76
C MET A 329 1.19 -17.36 48.59
N ILE A 330 2.44 -16.94 48.77
CA ILE A 330 3.42 -17.62 49.62
C ILE A 330 2.92 -17.66 51.08
N LYS A 331 2.35 -16.56 51.59
CA LYS A 331 1.78 -16.51 52.95
C LYS A 331 0.62 -17.48 53.18
N ASN A 332 -0.10 -17.83 52.11
CA ASN A 332 -1.24 -18.74 52.17
C ASN A 332 -0.85 -20.21 51.91
N ASN A 333 0.46 -20.55 51.87
CA ASN A 333 0.98 -21.90 51.57
C ASN A 333 0.41 -22.48 50.26
N ILE A 334 0.27 -21.66 49.22
CA ILE A 334 -0.10 -22.13 47.88
C ILE A 334 1.08 -22.87 47.25
N GLU A 335 0.79 -23.96 46.52
CA GLU A 335 1.80 -24.77 45.82
C GLU A 335 2.68 -23.93 44.86
N PRO A 336 4.01 -24.15 44.81
CA PRO A 336 4.95 -23.34 44.03
C PRO A 336 4.61 -23.24 42.54
N TRP A 337 4.15 -24.33 41.93
CA TRP A 337 3.80 -24.35 40.51
C TRP A 337 2.62 -23.43 40.17
N ILE A 338 1.68 -23.21 41.11
CA ILE A 338 0.54 -22.29 40.92
C ILE A 338 1.02 -20.85 40.96
N ILE A 339 1.95 -20.55 41.88
CA ILE A 339 2.56 -19.23 42.01
C ILE A 339 3.29 -18.89 40.71
N ASP A 340 4.12 -19.81 40.21
CA ASP A 340 4.90 -19.61 38.99
C ASP A 340 4.00 -19.51 37.74
N LEU A 341 2.89 -20.26 37.68
CA LEU A 341 1.91 -20.12 36.58
C LEU A 341 1.31 -18.71 36.53
N ILE A 342 0.93 -18.17 37.69
CA ILE A 342 0.27 -16.87 37.77
C ILE A 342 1.29 -15.75 37.53
N CYS A 343 2.45 -15.80 38.17
CA CYS A 343 3.49 -14.77 38.05
C CYS A 343 4.22 -14.83 36.71
N ASP A 344 4.79 -15.99 36.35
CA ASP A 344 5.66 -16.14 35.18
C ASP A 344 4.91 -16.53 33.91
N GLY A 345 3.76 -17.19 34.03
CA GLY A 345 2.88 -17.50 32.90
C GLY A 345 1.95 -16.33 32.52
N ILE A 346 1.01 -15.99 33.41
CA ILE A 346 -0.09 -15.07 33.11
C ILE A 346 0.34 -13.60 33.23
N LEU A 347 0.84 -13.19 34.39
CA LEU A 347 1.15 -11.77 34.66
C LEU A 347 2.30 -11.28 33.79
N THR A 348 3.32 -12.11 33.55
CA THR A 348 4.39 -11.80 32.59
C THR A 348 3.83 -11.66 31.17
N GLY A 349 2.92 -12.54 30.74
CA GLY A 349 2.21 -12.42 29.47
C GLY A 349 1.44 -11.09 29.35
N VAL A 350 0.61 -10.75 30.33
CA VAL A 350 -0.16 -9.49 30.37
C VAL A 350 0.78 -8.29 30.39
N GLY A 351 1.89 -8.37 31.14
CA GLY A 351 2.87 -7.30 31.24
C GLY A 351 3.58 -7.01 29.93
N THR A 352 3.87 -8.03 29.12
CA THR A 352 4.43 -7.81 27.78
C THR A 352 3.46 -7.01 26.90
N VAL A 353 2.16 -7.31 26.93
CA VAL A 353 1.14 -6.60 26.16
C VAL A 353 1.02 -5.13 26.61
N LEU A 354 0.92 -4.91 27.93
CA LEU A 354 0.77 -3.56 28.50
C LEU A 354 2.00 -2.68 28.23
N LYS A 355 3.20 -3.26 28.23
CA LYS A 355 4.45 -2.56 27.93
C LYS A 355 4.45 -1.91 26.53
N PHE A 356 3.80 -2.52 25.55
CA PHE A 356 3.76 -2.03 24.15
C PHE A 356 2.73 -0.94 23.88
N ILE A 357 1.65 -0.89 24.66
CA ILE A 357 0.52 0.02 24.39
C ILE A 357 0.95 1.49 24.30
N PRO A 358 1.75 2.04 25.25
CA PRO A 358 2.18 3.44 25.17
C PRO A 358 2.98 3.77 23.90
N GLN A 359 3.87 2.86 23.49
CA GLN A 359 4.70 3.04 22.30
C GLN A 359 3.85 3.04 21.02
N LEU A 360 2.88 2.10 20.94
CA LEU A 360 1.95 2.00 19.81
C LEU A 360 0.99 3.19 19.72
N LEU A 361 0.51 3.71 20.85
CA LEU A 361 -0.35 4.91 20.88
C LEU A 361 0.32 6.10 20.21
N ILE A 362 1.56 6.40 20.61
CA ILE A 362 2.34 7.52 20.04
C ILE A 362 2.64 7.27 18.56
N LEU A 363 3.04 6.04 18.21
CA LEU A 363 3.34 5.67 16.83
C LEU A 363 2.12 5.85 15.92
N PHE A 364 0.96 5.31 16.31
CA PHE A 364 -0.28 5.45 15.53
C PHE A 364 -0.73 6.90 15.46
N PHE A 365 -0.59 7.67 16.53
CA PHE A 365 -0.90 9.10 16.50
C PHE A 365 -0.07 9.85 15.45
N CYS A 366 1.26 9.67 15.46
CA CYS A 366 2.15 10.31 14.50
C CYS A 366 1.86 9.89 13.05
N ILE A 367 1.62 8.59 12.81
CA ILE A 367 1.33 8.08 11.46
C ILE A 367 -0.02 8.59 10.97
N SER A 368 -1.08 8.49 11.78
CA SER A 368 -2.40 9.00 11.41
C SER A 368 -2.37 10.52 11.17
N PHE A 369 -1.51 11.27 11.87
CA PHE A 369 -1.26 12.69 11.61
C PHE A 369 -0.60 12.93 10.24
N LEU A 370 0.46 12.19 9.88
CA LEU A 370 1.11 12.31 8.57
C LEU A 370 0.23 11.84 7.40
N GLU A 371 -0.61 10.84 7.64
CA GLU A 371 -1.57 10.32 6.66
C GLU A 371 -2.66 11.36 6.37
N SER A 372 -3.26 11.92 7.42
CA SER A 372 -4.34 12.93 7.30
C SER A 372 -3.86 14.30 6.83
N SER A 373 -2.58 14.64 7.00
CA SER A 373 -2.03 15.89 6.47
C SER A 373 -1.81 15.88 4.95
N GLY A 374 -1.77 14.70 4.33
CA GLY A 374 -1.44 14.54 2.91
C GLY A 374 0.07 14.51 2.62
N TYR A 375 0.93 14.43 3.65
CA TYR A 375 2.38 14.30 3.48
C TYR A 375 2.77 12.94 2.88
N MET A 376 2.08 11.85 3.25
CA MET A 376 2.36 10.50 2.75
C MET A 376 2.29 10.37 1.23
N SER A 377 1.40 11.11 0.56
CA SER A 377 1.28 11.07 -0.91
C SER A 377 2.49 11.71 -1.60
N ARG A 378 3.16 12.70 -0.98
CA ARG A 378 4.36 13.34 -1.52
C ARG A 378 5.57 12.45 -1.40
N ILE A 379 5.75 11.81 -0.24
CA ILE A 379 6.85 10.86 -0.03
C ILE A 379 6.74 9.72 -1.05
N ALA A 380 5.53 9.19 -1.24
CA ALA A 380 5.28 8.17 -2.25
C ALA A 380 5.68 8.66 -3.65
N PHE A 381 5.30 9.88 -4.03
CA PHE A 381 5.70 10.45 -5.32
C PHE A 381 7.22 10.61 -5.46
N LEU A 382 7.90 11.14 -4.44
CA LEU A 382 9.36 11.37 -4.43
C LEU A 382 10.14 10.06 -4.65
N LEU A 383 9.66 8.96 -4.09
CA LEU A 383 10.35 7.66 -4.12
C LEU A 383 9.83 6.71 -5.20
N ASP A 384 8.81 7.11 -5.96
CA ASP A 384 8.20 6.28 -7.01
C ASP A 384 9.23 5.84 -8.06
N LYS A 385 10.12 6.74 -8.48
CA LYS A 385 11.19 6.43 -9.45
C LYS A 385 12.13 5.31 -8.99
N ILE A 386 12.38 5.21 -7.69
CA ILE A 386 13.25 4.16 -7.12
C ILE A 386 12.50 2.82 -7.10
N PHE A 387 11.26 2.81 -6.65
CA PHE A 387 10.48 1.59 -6.45
C PHE A 387 9.97 0.96 -7.76
N THR A 388 9.66 1.77 -8.77
CA THR A 388 9.14 1.31 -10.07
C THR A 388 10.09 0.35 -10.79
N GLN A 389 11.40 0.53 -10.61
CA GLN A 389 12.43 -0.38 -11.12
C GLN A 389 12.26 -1.81 -10.55
N PHE A 390 11.87 -1.90 -9.27
CA PHE A 390 11.67 -3.17 -8.55
C PHE A 390 10.24 -3.74 -8.70
N GLY A 391 9.38 -3.13 -9.53
CA GLY A 391 7.99 -3.57 -9.72
C GLY A 391 7.06 -3.16 -8.57
N LEU A 392 7.44 -2.14 -7.80
CA LEU A 392 6.64 -1.52 -6.76
C LEU A 392 6.34 -0.06 -7.14
N SER A 393 5.25 0.53 -6.65
CA SER A 393 5.06 1.98 -6.70
C SER A 393 5.63 2.60 -5.43
N GLY A 394 5.85 3.92 -5.46
CA GLY A 394 6.24 4.67 -4.28
C GLY A 394 5.24 4.59 -3.13
N LYS A 395 3.99 4.16 -3.38
CA LYS A 395 3.01 3.87 -2.31
C LYS A 395 3.41 2.70 -1.43
N SER A 396 4.19 1.75 -1.96
CA SER A 396 4.69 0.60 -1.20
C SER A 396 5.69 0.97 -0.12
N LEU A 397 6.31 2.14 -0.23
CA LEU A 397 7.17 2.66 0.81
C LEU A 397 6.41 2.97 2.11
N VAL A 398 5.16 3.43 2.04
CA VAL A 398 4.38 3.79 3.23
C VAL A 398 4.25 2.58 4.19
N PRO A 399 3.81 1.39 3.72
CA PRO A 399 3.89 0.15 4.49
C PRO A 399 5.26 -0.19 5.04
N PHE A 400 6.32 0.01 4.25
CA PHE A 400 7.67 -0.30 4.67
C PHE A 400 8.15 0.58 5.82
N ILE A 401 7.91 1.88 5.72
CA ILE A 401 8.23 2.84 6.75
C ILE A 401 7.44 2.52 8.02
N ILE A 402 6.12 2.35 7.92
CA ILE A 402 5.28 2.03 9.08
C ILE A 402 5.74 0.68 9.70
N GLY A 403 6.19 -0.25 8.86
CA GLY A 403 6.77 -1.54 9.23
C GLY A 403 8.04 -1.46 10.10
N THR A 404 8.88 -0.43 9.91
CA THR A 404 10.06 -0.19 10.78
C THR A 404 9.67 0.08 12.25
N GLY A 405 8.45 0.57 12.50
CA GLY A 405 7.90 0.65 13.86
C GLY A 405 7.31 -0.68 14.29
N CYS A 406 6.29 -1.13 13.56
CA CYS A 406 5.67 -2.43 13.78
C CYS A 406 5.14 -3.00 12.46
N SER A 407 5.40 -4.28 12.19
CA SER A 407 4.95 -4.91 10.95
C SER A 407 3.41 -5.00 10.84
N VAL A 408 2.67 -5.01 11.96
CA VAL A 408 1.19 -5.09 11.96
C VAL A 408 0.54 -3.89 11.25
N PRO A 409 0.72 -2.64 11.70
CA PRO A 409 0.20 -1.47 11.00
C PRO A 409 0.82 -1.31 9.61
N GLY A 410 2.07 -1.75 9.40
CA GLY A 410 2.73 -1.72 8.10
C GLY A 410 1.96 -2.55 7.08
N ILE A 411 1.68 -3.81 7.42
CA ILE A 411 0.88 -4.70 6.58
C ILE A 411 -0.53 -4.15 6.34
N MET A 412 -1.21 -3.64 7.38
CA MET A 412 -2.56 -3.08 7.22
C MET A 412 -2.61 -1.83 6.32
N SER A 413 -1.54 -1.02 6.32
CA SER A 413 -1.45 0.17 5.46
C SER A 413 -1.24 -0.15 3.98
N CYS A 414 -0.97 -1.42 3.62
CA CYS A 414 -0.89 -1.86 2.23
C CYS A 414 -2.21 -1.67 1.46
N ARG A 415 -3.33 -1.44 2.14
CA ARG A 415 -4.64 -1.10 1.54
C ARG A 415 -4.62 0.17 0.67
N ILE A 416 -3.63 1.04 0.86
CA ILE A 416 -3.42 2.24 0.04
C ILE A 416 -3.01 1.88 -1.40
N ILE A 417 -2.43 0.69 -1.59
CA ILE A 417 -1.99 0.18 -2.89
C ILE A 417 -3.20 -0.43 -3.61
N LYS A 418 -3.60 0.19 -4.73
CA LYS A 418 -4.75 -0.24 -5.53
C LYS A 418 -4.48 -1.53 -6.30
N GLU A 419 -3.27 -1.69 -6.83
CA GLU A 419 -2.91 -2.83 -7.66
C GLU A 419 -2.70 -4.09 -6.79
N ASP A 420 -3.43 -5.15 -7.08
CA ASP A 420 -3.51 -6.33 -6.20
C ASP A 420 -2.20 -7.13 -6.17
N ALA A 421 -1.46 -7.18 -7.29
CA ALA A 421 -0.15 -7.85 -7.37
C ALA A 421 0.90 -7.09 -6.55
N GLU A 422 0.96 -5.77 -6.71
CA GLU A 422 1.86 -4.90 -5.94
C GLU A 422 1.53 -4.99 -4.45
N ARG A 423 0.25 -4.85 -4.08
CA ARG A 423 -0.21 -4.92 -2.70
C ARG A 423 0.24 -6.21 -2.01
N LYS A 424 0.08 -7.36 -2.66
CA LYS A 424 0.50 -8.67 -2.10
C LYS A 424 2.00 -8.77 -1.93
N MET A 425 2.76 -8.25 -2.88
CA MET A 425 4.22 -8.22 -2.79
C MET A 425 4.66 -7.37 -1.60
N THR A 426 4.07 -6.19 -1.43
CA THR A 426 4.37 -5.30 -0.31
C THR A 426 3.99 -5.91 1.04
N ILE A 427 2.84 -6.60 1.14
CA ILE A 427 2.43 -7.36 2.34
C ILE A 427 3.49 -8.41 2.73
N LEU A 428 4.03 -9.13 1.74
CA LEU A 428 5.03 -10.18 1.96
C LEU A 428 6.39 -9.63 2.38
N LEU A 429 6.79 -8.48 1.83
CA LEU A 429 8.10 -7.87 2.05
C LEU A 429 8.17 -7.01 3.31
N THR A 430 7.04 -6.46 3.76
CA THR A 430 7.00 -5.55 4.93
C THR A 430 7.62 -6.17 6.19
N PRO A 431 7.40 -7.46 6.51
CA PRO A 431 8.07 -8.14 7.62
C PRO A 431 9.58 -8.22 7.60
N PHE A 432 10.24 -8.11 6.43
CA PHE A 432 11.70 -8.16 6.34
C PHE A 432 12.35 -6.92 6.95
N ILE A 433 11.59 -5.85 7.12
CA ILE A 433 12.08 -4.64 7.76
C ILE A 433 12.31 -4.91 9.26
N PRO A 434 13.47 -4.51 9.80
CA PRO A 434 13.70 -4.56 11.23
C PRO A 434 12.72 -3.62 11.95
N CYS A 435 11.81 -4.17 12.75
CA CYS A 435 10.90 -3.44 13.61
C CYS A 435 11.49 -3.25 15.02
N SER A 436 10.88 -2.40 15.85
CA SER A 436 11.40 -2.12 17.20
C SER A 436 11.59 -3.37 18.07
N ALA A 437 10.72 -4.37 17.91
CA ALA A 437 10.80 -5.66 18.61
C ALA A 437 12.03 -6.49 18.26
N LYS A 438 12.70 -6.20 17.14
CA LYS A 438 13.93 -6.87 16.71
C LYS A 438 15.20 -6.19 17.25
N LEU A 439 15.10 -4.95 17.73
CA LEU A 439 16.23 -4.20 18.29
C LEU A 439 16.89 -4.88 19.50
N PRO A 440 16.16 -5.50 20.45
CA PRO A 440 16.79 -6.21 21.57
C PRO A 440 17.72 -7.34 21.11
N ILE A 441 17.33 -8.08 20.06
CA ILE A 441 18.16 -9.14 19.48
C ILE A 441 19.43 -8.52 18.88
N ILE A 442 19.29 -7.51 18.01
CA ILE A 442 20.43 -6.85 17.36
C ILE A 442 21.38 -6.29 18.43
N SER A 443 20.86 -5.52 19.38
CA SER A 443 21.65 -4.86 20.43
C SER A 443 22.41 -5.86 21.30
N LEU A 444 21.76 -6.93 21.76
CA LEU A 444 22.38 -7.95 22.60
C LEU A 444 23.56 -8.62 21.89
N PHE A 445 23.33 -9.15 20.69
CA PHE A 445 24.36 -9.89 19.96
C PHE A 445 25.48 -8.97 19.45
N CYS A 446 25.15 -7.77 18.96
CA CYS A 446 26.16 -6.81 18.51
C CYS A 446 27.05 -6.32 19.65
N SER A 447 26.46 -6.00 20.82
CA SER A 447 27.23 -5.49 21.96
C SER A 447 28.15 -6.56 22.58
N PHE A 448 27.75 -7.83 22.56
CA PHE A 448 28.56 -8.91 23.12
C PHE A 448 29.64 -9.41 22.15
N PHE A 449 29.27 -9.77 20.92
CA PHE A 449 30.22 -10.39 19.96
C PHE A 449 31.06 -9.38 19.17
N PHE A 450 30.63 -8.12 19.08
CA PHE A 450 31.29 -7.09 18.28
C PHE A 450 31.50 -5.79 19.07
N PRO A 451 32.14 -5.81 20.26
CA PRO A 451 32.16 -4.68 21.17
C PRO A 451 32.77 -3.40 20.56
N LYS A 452 33.80 -3.53 19.71
CA LYS A 452 34.43 -2.38 19.02
C LYS A 452 33.58 -1.81 17.87
N ASN A 453 32.82 -2.66 17.18
CA ASN A 453 32.13 -2.33 15.92
C ASN A 453 30.61 -2.53 16.00
N ALA A 454 30.03 -2.54 17.21
CA ALA A 454 28.63 -2.90 17.44
C ALA A 454 27.65 -2.03 16.64
N TRP A 455 27.95 -0.73 16.49
CA TRP A 455 27.15 0.20 15.70
C TRP A 455 27.17 -0.14 14.20
N ALA A 456 28.33 -0.49 13.65
CA ALA A 456 28.51 -0.81 12.24
C ALA A 456 27.84 -2.15 11.88
N VAL A 457 27.97 -3.15 12.75
CA VAL A 457 27.29 -4.44 12.59
C VAL A 457 25.77 -4.26 12.70
N SER A 458 25.30 -3.47 13.66
CA SER A 458 23.87 -3.14 13.77
C SER A 458 23.34 -2.45 12.52
N PHE A 459 24.09 -1.47 11.98
CA PHE A 459 23.75 -0.78 10.73
C PHE A 459 23.72 -1.74 9.53
N SER A 460 24.65 -2.71 9.47
CA SER A 460 24.70 -3.69 8.38
C SER A 460 23.40 -4.50 8.25
N PHE A 461 22.69 -4.80 9.35
CA PHE A 461 21.41 -5.50 9.29
C PHE A 461 20.29 -4.69 8.61
N TYR A 462 20.30 -3.36 8.77
CA TYR A 462 19.35 -2.49 8.08
C TYR A 462 19.64 -2.38 6.58
N VAL A 463 20.92 -2.27 6.21
CA VAL A 463 21.35 -2.30 4.80
C VAL A 463 21.00 -3.65 4.16
N LEU A 464 21.28 -4.75 4.87
CA LEU A 464 20.93 -6.10 4.45
C LEU A 464 19.41 -6.26 4.27
N ALA A 465 18.60 -5.67 5.15
CA ALA A 465 17.14 -5.69 5.00
C ALA A 465 16.66 -4.98 3.73
N ILE A 466 17.20 -3.79 3.44
CA ILE A 466 16.89 -3.07 2.19
C ILE A 466 17.28 -3.93 0.99
N PHE A 467 18.49 -4.49 1.00
CA PHE A 467 18.97 -5.37 -0.07
C PHE A 467 18.05 -6.58 -0.28
N ILE A 468 17.68 -7.29 0.78
CA ILE A 468 16.79 -8.46 0.71
C ILE A 468 15.41 -8.06 0.19
N ILE A 469 14.85 -6.92 0.60
CA ILE A 469 13.55 -6.45 0.12
C ILE A 469 13.61 -6.19 -1.39
N LEU A 470 14.65 -5.53 -1.88
CA LEU A 470 14.83 -5.23 -3.30
C LEU A 470 15.05 -6.52 -4.11
N CYS A 471 15.92 -7.43 -3.67
CA CYS A 471 16.16 -8.72 -4.33
C CYS A 471 14.89 -9.59 -4.34
N SER A 472 14.18 -9.66 -3.21
CA SER A 472 12.93 -10.40 -3.09
C SER A 472 11.84 -9.81 -3.98
N ALA A 473 11.73 -8.48 -4.07
CA ALA A 473 10.81 -7.80 -4.98
C ALA A 473 11.09 -8.19 -6.45
N LEU A 474 12.35 -8.23 -6.88
CA LEU A 474 12.70 -8.66 -8.25
C LEU A 474 12.36 -10.13 -8.52
N LEU A 475 12.60 -11.01 -7.55
CA LEU A 475 12.24 -12.42 -7.65
C LEU A 475 10.71 -12.60 -7.74
N LEU A 476 9.97 -11.93 -6.86
CA LEU A 476 8.51 -11.99 -6.82
C LEU A 476 7.87 -11.33 -8.04
N LYS A 477 8.47 -10.26 -8.59
CA LYS A 477 8.04 -9.64 -9.86
C LYS A 477 8.02 -10.68 -10.99
N LYS A 478 9.02 -11.53 -11.12
CA LYS A 478 9.02 -12.59 -12.15
C LYS A 478 7.90 -13.62 -11.95
N ILE A 479 7.54 -13.91 -10.69
CA ILE A 479 6.51 -14.90 -10.33
C ILE A 479 5.09 -14.31 -10.47
N PHE A 480 4.87 -13.06 -10.07
CA PHE A 480 3.55 -12.43 -10.00
C PHE A 480 3.21 -11.54 -11.22
N PHE A 481 4.19 -10.91 -11.88
CA PHE A 481 3.98 -9.86 -12.91
C PHE A 481 4.21 -10.32 -14.37
N SER A 482 4.07 -11.61 -14.66
CA SER A 482 4.49 -12.18 -15.96
C SER A 482 3.87 -11.55 -17.23
N LYS A 483 2.81 -10.70 -17.19
CA LYS A 483 2.17 -10.17 -18.42
C LYS A 483 1.44 -8.79 -18.33
N ARG A 484 2.00 -7.71 -17.76
CA ARG A 484 1.42 -6.36 -17.95
C ARG A 484 2.49 -5.28 -18.12
N GLY A 485 2.29 -4.43 -19.13
CA GLY A 485 3.16 -3.30 -19.48
C GLY A 485 3.21 -2.25 -18.37
N VAL A 486 4.28 -1.46 -18.39
CA VAL A 486 4.56 -0.41 -17.41
C VAL A 486 3.40 0.59 -17.42
N THR A 487 2.64 0.65 -16.32
CA THR A 487 1.55 1.61 -16.19
C THR A 487 2.13 3.01 -15.98
N LEU A 488 1.83 3.95 -16.89
CA LEU A 488 2.01 5.38 -16.66
C LEU A 488 1.04 5.82 -15.55
N PHE A 489 1.50 5.69 -14.31
CA PHE A 489 0.71 5.98 -13.12
C PHE A 489 0.67 7.49 -12.87
N VAL A 490 -0.46 8.13 -13.18
CA VAL A 490 -0.66 9.56 -12.89
C VAL A 490 -1.27 9.74 -11.50
N GLN A 491 -0.45 9.83 -10.47
CA GLN A 491 -0.90 10.12 -9.10
C GLN A 491 -1.32 11.60 -8.97
N GLU A 492 -2.56 11.90 -8.58
CA GLU A 492 -2.84 13.27 -8.06
C GLU A 492 -2.27 13.40 -6.66
N LEU A 493 -1.59 14.52 -6.42
CA LEU A 493 -1.21 14.93 -5.08
C LEU A 493 -2.43 15.65 -4.45
N PRO A 494 -3.10 15.09 -3.43
CA PRO A 494 -4.19 15.78 -2.73
C PRO A 494 -3.68 17.10 -2.13
N SER A 495 -4.53 18.11 -1.90
CA SER A 495 -4.07 19.31 -1.19
C SER A 495 -3.67 19.00 0.27
N TYR A 496 -2.74 19.77 0.85
CA TYR A 496 -2.47 19.68 2.29
C TYR A 496 -3.72 20.09 3.05
N GLN A 497 -4.10 19.30 4.05
CA GLN A 497 -5.23 19.58 4.92
C GLN A 497 -4.79 19.52 6.38
N TRP A 498 -5.38 20.36 7.22
CA TRP A 498 -5.17 20.26 8.65
C TRP A 498 -5.90 19.03 9.19
N PRO A 499 -5.22 18.14 9.93
CA PRO A 499 -5.86 16.95 10.48
C PRO A 499 -6.96 17.26 11.47
N ASN A 500 -8.08 16.55 11.40
CA ASN A 500 -9.09 16.60 12.45
C ASN A 500 -8.65 15.75 13.65
N ALA A 501 -8.32 16.41 14.77
CA ALA A 501 -7.85 15.76 15.99
C ALA A 501 -8.81 14.68 16.52
N LYS A 502 -10.13 14.90 16.41
CA LYS A 502 -11.14 13.91 16.84
C LYS A 502 -11.07 12.64 15.99
N MET A 503 -10.83 12.79 14.69
CA MET A 503 -10.70 11.65 13.77
C MET A 503 -9.43 10.87 14.05
N ILE A 504 -8.30 11.56 14.29
CA ILE A 504 -7.04 10.91 14.67
C ILE A 504 -7.21 10.12 15.97
N LEU A 505 -7.76 10.72 17.03
CA LEU A 505 -7.93 10.03 18.32
C LEU A 505 -8.85 8.81 18.20
N LYS A 506 -9.92 8.91 17.40
CA LYS A 506 -10.80 7.76 17.12
C LYS A 506 -10.05 6.64 16.38
N ASP A 507 -9.29 6.98 15.34
CA ASP A 507 -8.51 6.00 14.56
C ASP A 507 -7.40 5.34 15.40
N VAL A 508 -6.69 6.12 16.21
CA VAL A 508 -5.70 5.58 17.16
C VAL A 508 -6.37 4.64 18.16
N GLY A 509 -7.49 5.05 18.75
CA GLY A 509 -8.23 4.26 19.73
C GLY A 509 -8.73 2.92 19.16
N THR A 510 -9.29 2.92 17.94
CA THR A 510 -9.77 1.69 17.29
C THR A 510 -8.62 0.73 16.98
N ARG A 511 -7.49 1.23 16.48
CA ARG A 511 -6.29 0.42 16.18
C ARG A 511 -5.70 -0.20 17.45
N VAL A 512 -5.61 0.56 18.55
CA VAL A 512 -5.11 0.04 19.84
C VAL A 512 -6.08 -0.98 20.44
N PHE A 513 -7.39 -0.73 20.42
CA PHE A 513 -8.35 -1.71 20.92
C PHE A 513 -8.33 -3.01 20.13
N HIS A 514 -8.17 -2.93 18.80
CA HIS A 514 -8.02 -4.12 17.94
C HIS A 514 -6.76 -4.91 18.32
N PHE A 515 -5.64 -4.23 18.59
CA PHE A 515 -4.42 -4.86 19.09
C PHE A 515 -4.65 -5.57 20.44
N ILE A 516 -5.26 -4.91 21.43
CA ILE A 516 -5.50 -5.51 22.75
C ILE A 516 -6.36 -6.77 22.63
N LYS A 517 -7.50 -6.67 21.93
CA LYS A 517 -8.46 -7.79 21.86
C LYS A 517 -7.91 -9.00 21.11
N LYS A 518 -7.20 -8.78 20.01
CA LYS A 518 -6.81 -9.86 19.08
C LYS A 518 -5.39 -10.35 19.30
N THR A 519 -4.45 -9.44 19.53
CA THR A 519 -3.03 -9.75 19.74
C THR A 519 -2.75 -10.01 21.21
N GLY A 520 -3.31 -9.19 22.11
CA GLY A 520 -3.05 -9.30 23.55
C GLY A 520 -3.49 -10.65 24.13
N SER A 521 -4.71 -11.07 23.83
CA SER A 521 -5.25 -12.37 24.27
C SER A 521 -4.40 -13.56 23.82
N LEU A 522 -3.89 -13.50 22.60
CA LEU A 522 -3.05 -14.56 22.05
C LEU A 522 -1.65 -14.59 22.67
N ILE A 523 -1.04 -13.41 22.93
CA ILE A 523 0.26 -13.35 23.61
C ILE A 523 0.16 -14.00 25.01
N VAL A 524 -0.90 -13.72 25.76
CA VAL A 524 -1.14 -14.32 27.07
C VAL A 524 -1.36 -15.84 26.96
N ALA A 525 -2.14 -16.29 25.98
CA ALA A 525 -2.34 -17.73 25.77
C ALA A 525 -1.00 -18.45 25.43
N CYS A 526 -0.19 -17.85 24.57
CA CYS A 526 1.12 -18.39 24.23
C CYS A 526 2.10 -18.38 25.41
N SER A 527 2.10 -17.34 26.26
CA SER A 527 2.96 -17.31 27.45
C SER A 527 2.62 -18.41 28.45
N ILE A 528 1.33 -18.68 28.67
CA ILE A 528 0.86 -19.80 29.49
C ILE A 528 1.33 -21.13 28.91
N VAL A 529 1.14 -21.36 27.61
CA VAL A 529 1.57 -22.62 26.97
C VAL A 529 3.08 -22.81 27.05
N VAL A 530 3.86 -21.77 26.77
CA VAL A 530 5.32 -21.82 26.87
C VAL A 530 5.77 -22.10 28.29
N TRP A 531 5.15 -21.45 29.28
CA TRP A 531 5.43 -21.71 30.69
C TRP A 531 5.15 -23.17 31.05
N VAL A 532 3.97 -23.72 30.69
CA VAL A 532 3.65 -25.14 30.96
C VAL A 532 4.68 -26.08 30.32
N LEU A 533 5.06 -25.84 29.06
CA LEU A 533 6.03 -26.68 28.36
C LEU A 533 7.44 -26.60 28.97
N LEU A 534 7.79 -25.46 29.57
CA LEU A 534 9.09 -25.23 30.19
C LEU A 534 9.14 -25.76 31.64
N SER A 535 8.01 -25.74 32.36
CA SER A 535 7.93 -26.09 33.78
C SER A 535 7.65 -27.57 34.06
N PHE A 536 7.19 -28.35 33.08
CA PHE A 536 6.83 -29.76 33.25
C PHE A 536 7.65 -30.70 32.37
N THR A 537 7.87 -31.92 32.86
CA THR A 537 8.40 -33.06 32.10
C THR A 537 7.27 -33.83 31.42
N TRP A 538 7.59 -34.78 30.51
CA TRP A 538 6.58 -35.66 29.89
C TRP A 538 5.80 -36.53 30.89
N LYS A 539 6.34 -36.72 32.10
CA LYS A 539 5.66 -37.42 33.20
C LYS A 539 4.77 -36.50 34.05
N LEU A 540 4.69 -35.21 33.68
CA LEU A 540 3.98 -34.15 34.40
C LEU A 540 4.56 -33.84 35.79
N ASP A 541 5.84 -34.14 36.01
CA ASP A 541 6.57 -33.70 37.21
C ASP A 541 6.98 -32.24 37.07
N TYR A 542 6.84 -31.46 38.16
CA TYR A 542 7.23 -30.06 38.23
C TYR A 542 8.75 -29.90 38.39
N ILE A 543 9.36 -29.05 37.56
CA ILE A 543 10.80 -28.84 37.54
C ILE A 543 11.21 -27.88 38.67
N ASN A 544 11.85 -28.42 39.71
CA ASN A 544 12.27 -27.68 40.90
C ASN A 544 13.80 -27.53 41.07
N GLN A 545 14.60 -27.69 39.99
CA GLN A 545 16.08 -27.65 39.96
C GLN A 545 16.81 -28.69 40.85
N THR A 546 16.11 -29.34 41.79
CA THR A 546 16.64 -30.34 42.72
C THR A 546 16.63 -31.77 42.17
N PHE A 547 15.60 -32.12 41.38
CA PHE A 547 15.44 -33.47 40.79
C PHE A 547 15.43 -33.48 39.25
N TYR A 548 15.08 -32.36 38.63
CA TYR A 548 14.99 -32.21 37.18
C TYR A 548 15.60 -30.88 36.75
N THR A 549 16.26 -30.87 35.61
CA THR A 549 16.84 -29.65 35.01
C THR A 549 15.95 -29.12 33.88
N ILE A 550 16.18 -27.88 33.46
CA ILE A 550 15.43 -27.27 32.34
C ILE A 550 15.59 -28.10 31.04
N GLU A 551 16.69 -28.86 30.90
CA GLU A 551 16.95 -29.74 29.75
C GLU A 551 16.02 -30.97 29.64
N ASP A 552 15.34 -31.31 30.74
CA ASP A 552 14.37 -32.41 30.84
C ASP A 552 12.92 -31.96 30.55
N SER A 553 12.72 -30.66 30.33
CA SER A 553 11.41 -30.09 30.02
C SER A 553 10.83 -30.62 28.70
N ILE A 554 9.51 -30.64 28.60
CA ILE A 554 8.81 -30.96 27.33
C ILE A 554 9.32 -30.02 26.22
N LEU A 555 9.50 -28.74 26.54
CA LEU A 555 10.01 -27.76 25.59
C LEU A 555 11.42 -28.11 25.08
N ALA A 556 12.32 -28.58 25.95
CA ALA A 556 13.65 -29.01 25.54
C ALA A 556 13.61 -30.23 24.60
N SER A 557 12.70 -31.19 24.85
CA SER A 557 12.51 -32.33 23.96
C SER A 557 12.05 -31.93 22.55
N ILE A 558 11.11 -30.97 22.44
CA ILE A 558 10.66 -30.40 21.17
C ILE A 558 11.83 -29.69 20.48
N GLY A 559 12.61 -28.92 21.23
CA GLY A 559 13.79 -28.22 20.72
C GLY A 559 14.85 -29.17 20.13
N LYS A 560 15.07 -30.32 20.77
CA LYS A 560 16.02 -31.35 20.29
C LYS A 560 15.60 -31.90 18.92
N ILE A 561 14.30 -32.14 18.70
CA ILE A 561 13.75 -32.62 17.41
C ILE A 561 14.04 -31.61 16.28
N PHE A 562 13.83 -30.32 16.53
CA PHE A 562 14.01 -29.27 15.51
C PHE A 562 15.44 -28.72 15.42
N SER A 563 16.36 -29.16 16.28
CA SER A 563 17.73 -28.64 16.34
C SER A 563 18.53 -28.79 15.04
N TRP A 564 18.25 -29.83 14.25
CA TRP A 564 18.84 -30.04 12.92
C TRP A 564 18.59 -28.87 11.96
N PHE A 565 17.45 -28.20 12.07
CA PHE A 565 17.12 -27.05 11.23
C PHE A 565 18.08 -25.87 11.43
N PHE A 566 18.59 -25.68 12.65
CA PHE A 566 19.50 -24.60 13.01
C PHE A 566 20.98 -24.97 12.92
N TYR A 567 21.30 -26.25 12.74
CA TYR A 567 22.66 -26.74 12.54
C TYR A 567 23.45 -25.95 11.48
N PRO A 568 22.95 -25.71 10.24
CA PRO A 568 23.70 -24.97 9.22
C PRO A 568 23.87 -23.47 9.52
N ILE A 569 23.19 -22.93 10.53
CA ILE A 569 23.27 -21.52 10.93
C ILE A 569 24.26 -21.34 12.09
N ILE A 570 24.34 -22.32 13.00
CA ILE A 570 25.09 -22.23 14.25
C ILE A 570 26.39 -23.05 14.20
N GLY A 571 26.36 -24.18 13.50
CA GLY A 571 27.42 -25.20 13.48
C GLY A 571 27.23 -26.33 14.48
N GLU A 572 26.22 -26.25 15.35
CA GLU A 572 25.98 -27.22 16.42
C GLU A 572 24.50 -27.47 16.68
N LEU A 573 24.20 -28.67 17.21
CA LEU A 573 22.86 -29.07 17.61
C LEU A 573 22.55 -28.55 19.02
N ASN A 574 21.93 -27.37 19.08
CA ASN A 574 21.53 -26.75 20.34
C ASN A 574 20.00 -26.57 20.41
N TRP A 575 19.35 -27.29 21.32
CA TRP A 575 17.91 -27.24 21.53
C TRP A 575 17.45 -25.87 22.04
N ALA A 576 18.25 -25.21 22.88
CA ALA A 576 17.91 -23.93 23.49
C ALA A 576 17.82 -22.83 22.43
N VAL A 577 18.74 -22.82 21.46
CA VAL A 577 18.71 -21.85 20.36
C VAL A 577 17.48 -22.03 19.47
N THR A 578 17.11 -23.29 19.23
CA THR A 578 15.92 -23.65 18.46
C THR A 578 14.66 -23.13 19.13
N ILE A 579 14.50 -23.40 20.43
CA ILE A 579 13.35 -22.93 21.21
C ILE A 579 13.33 -21.41 21.33
N SER A 580 14.47 -20.77 21.61
CA SER A 580 14.54 -19.31 21.68
C SER A 580 14.13 -18.66 20.36
N SER A 581 14.54 -19.21 19.22
CA SER A 581 14.10 -18.70 17.92
C SER A 581 12.60 -18.95 17.66
N MET A 582 12.07 -20.11 18.05
CA MET A 582 10.64 -20.40 17.96
C MET A 582 9.78 -19.46 18.80
N GLN A 583 10.23 -19.08 20.01
CA GLN A 583 9.55 -18.06 20.82
C GLN A 583 9.49 -16.71 20.10
N GLY A 584 10.46 -16.42 19.22
CA GLY A 584 10.45 -15.27 18.32
C GLY A 584 9.27 -15.18 17.36
N PHE A 585 8.60 -16.30 17.06
CA PHE A 585 7.37 -16.31 16.25
C PHE A 585 6.15 -15.81 17.03
N ILE A 586 6.14 -15.94 18.36
CA ILE A 586 5.12 -15.36 19.22
C ILE A 586 5.36 -13.84 19.28
N ALA A 587 6.54 -13.44 19.75
CA ALA A 587 6.98 -12.06 19.75
C ALA A 587 8.52 -11.99 19.65
N LYS A 588 9.04 -11.08 18.82
CA LYS A 588 10.46 -11.13 18.40
C LYS A 588 11.43 -10.86 19.57
N GLU A 589 11.07 -9.98 20.48
CA GLU A 589 11.85 -9.70 21.68
C GLU A 589 11.95 -10.91 22.63
N GLN A 590 11.01 -11.87 22.54
CA GLN A 590 11.02 -13.08 23.37
C GLN A 590 12.17 -14.03 23.04
N VAL A 591 12.84 -13.86 21.89
CA VAL A 591 14.07 -14.61 21.63
C VAL A 591 15.09 -14.34 22.74
N VAL A 592 15.28 -13.07 23.11
CA VAL A 592 16.24 -12.69 24.17
C VAL A 592 15.73 -13.08 25.56
N SER A 593 14.44 -12.87 25.83
CA SER A 593 13.83 -13.28 27.12
C SER A 593 13.94 -14.79 27.34
N SER A 594 13.69 -15.58 26.30
CA SER A 594 13.82 -17.05 26.32
C SER A 594 15.25 -17.47 26.63
N MET A 595 16.24 -16.86 25.96
CA MET A 595 17.65 -17.13 26.23
C MET A 595 18.03 -16.78 27.67
N ALA A 596 17.53 -15.66 28.21
CA ALA A 596 17.77 -15.27 29.60
C ALA A 596 17.18 -16.29 30.60
N ILE A 597 15.93 -16.73 30.38
CA ILE A 597 15.25 -17.72 31.24
C ILE A 597 15.97 -19.06 31.20
N ILE A 598 16.31 -19.57 30.00
CA ILE A 598 16.99 -20.86 29.84
C ILE A 598 18.37 -20.85 30.52
N GLN A 599 19.07 -19.72 30.46
CA GLN A 599 20.38 -19.56 31.10
C GLN A 599 20.29 -19.28 32.61
N GLY A 600 19.09 -19.05 33.16
CA GLY A 600 18.88 -18.74 34.58
C GLY A 600 19.25 -17.29 34.97
N VAL A 601 19.28 -16.36 34.03
CA VAL A 601 19.62 -14.95 34.29
C VAL A 601 18.36 -14.19 34.72
N THR A 602 18.22 -13.91 36.02
CA THR A 602 17.04 -13.26 36.61
C THR A 602 17.00 -11.73 36.47
N SER A 603 18.14 -11.09 36.16
CA SER A 603 18.28 -9.63 36.05
C SER A 603 18.69 -9.19 34.65
N PHE A 604 17.80 -8.50 33.93
CA PHE A 604 18.07 -7.91 32.60
C PHE A 604 19.23 -6.89 32.56
N SER A 605 19.73 -6.43 33.72
CA SER A 605 20.90 -5.53 33.81
C SER A 605 22.21 -6.19 33.37
N ASN A 606 22.31 -7.52 33.43
CA ASN A 606 23.48 -8.29 33.00
C ASN A 606 23.13 -9.21 31.81
N ALA A 607 22.46 -8.69 30.77
CA ALA A 607 22.06 -9.49 29.62
C ALA A 607 23.25 -10.18 28.89
N GLN A 608 24.47 -9.67 29.04
CA GLN A 608 25.69 -10.32 28.54
C GLN A 608 26.01 -11.65 29.24
N ALA A 609 25.48 -11.89 30.44
CA ALA A 609 25.62 -13.14 31.18
C ALA A 609 24.95 -14.34 30.47
N ILE A 610 24.11 -14.08 29.46
CA ILE A 610 23.51 -15.12 28.60
C ILE A 610 24.59 -15.96 27.90
N PHE A 611 25.69 -15.32 27.48
CA PHE A 611 26.77 -15.96 26.74
C PHE A 611 27.95 -16.33 27.64
N SER A 612 27.68 -16.66 28.91
CA SER A 612 28.72 -17.08 29.84
C SER A 612 29.45 -18.35 29.33
N PRO A 613 30.76 -18.47 29.58
CA PRO A 613 31.56 -19.60 29.07
C PRO A 613 31.15 -20.96 29.64
N THR A 614 30.40 -20.99 30.75
CA THR A 614 29.84 -22.20 31.37
C THR A 614 28.37 -22.44 31.01
N GLY A 615 27.78 -21.60 30.15
CA GLY A 615 26.36 -21.65 29.81
C GLY A 615 26.00 -22.54 28.62
N ILE A 616 24.68 -22.70 28.42
CA ILE A 616 24.10 -23.48 27.32
C ILE A 616 24.39 -22.81 25.96
N PHE A 617 24.65 -21.50 25.96
CA PHE A 617 24.96 -20.70 24.77
C PHE A 617 26.46 -20.46 24.54
N LYS A 618 27.36 -21.17 25.24
CA LYS A 618 28.82 -20.95 25.17
C LYS A 618 29.44 -21.11 23.77
N ASN A 619 28.81 -21.91 22.90
CA ASN A 619 29.36 -22.26 21.59
C ASN A 619 29.01 -21.24 20.48
N PHE A 620 28.40 -20.10 20.82
CA PHE A 620 28.22 -19.02 19.86
C PHE A 620 29.57 -18.40 19.48
N THR A 621 29.81 -18.30 18.17
CA THR A 621 30.91 -17.54 17.59
C THR A 621 30.35 -16.22 17.04
N ALA A 622 31.21 -15.24 16.77
CA ALA A 622 30.77 -13.99 16.14
C ALA A 622 30.05 -14.22 14.79
N LEU A 623 30.48 -15.25 14.03
CA LEU A 623 29.85 -15.62 12.75
C LEU A 623 28.47 -16.26 12.96
N SER A 624 28.35 -17.25 13.86
CA SER A 624 27.06 -17.87 14.14
C SER A 624 26.08 -16.89 14.82
N ALA A 625 26.59 -15.95 15.61
CA ALA A 625 25.81 -14.82 16.13
C ALA A 625 25.22 -13.97 14.99
N TYR A 626 26.03 -13.56 14.01
CA TYR A 626 25.54 -12.77 12.87
C TYR A 626 24.50 -13.53 12.03
N ALA A 627 24.75 -14.82 11.77
CA ALA A 627 23.84 -15.70 11.05
C ALA A 627 22.52 -15.91 11.82
N PHE A 628 22.59 -16.12 13.13
CA PHE A 628 21.42 -16.29 13.99
C PHE A 628 20.57 -15.02 14.07
N VAL A 629 21.19 -13.85 14.19
CA VAL A 629 20.47 -12.56 14.13
C VAL A 629 19.79 -12.43 12.77
N THR A 630 20.50 -12.67 11.66
CA THR A 630 19.92 -12.65 10.30
C THR A 630 18.69 -13.54 10.20
N PHE A 631 18.74 -14.78 10.68
CA PHE A 631 17.59 -15.69 10.67
C PHE A 631 16.41 -15.10 11.44
N ASN A 632 16.61 -14.64 12.67
CA ASN A 632 15.52 -14.12 13.50
C ASN A 632 14.94 -12.80 12.95
N LEU A 633 15.75 -12.01 12.25
CA LEU A 633 15.32 -10.78 11.58
C LEU A 633 14.43 -11.04 10.37
N PHE A 634 14.77 -11.99 9.51
CA PHE A 634 14.07 -12.20 8.24
C PHE A 634 13.09 -13.38 8.24
N SER A 635 13.09 -14.21 9.28
CA SER A 635 12.11 -15.29 9.46
C SER A 635 10.69 -14.76 9.66
N ILE A 636 9.74 -15.69 9.71
CA ILE A 636 8.31 -15.44 9.94
C ILE A 636 8.10 -14.34 11.00
N PRO A 637 7.23 -13.34 10.74
CA PRO A 637 6.98 -12.25 11.68
C PRO A 637 6.29 -12.73 12.96
N CYS A 638 6.14 -11.83 13.93
CA CYS A 638 5.35 -12.12 15.13
C CYS A 638 3.89 -12.47 14.77
N PHE A 639 3.23 -13.23 15.64
CA PHE A 639 1.89 -13.77 15.39
C PHE A 639 0.86 -12.68 15.04
N SER A 640 0.98 -11.52 15.65
CA SER A 640 0.18 -10.32 15.38
C SER A 640 0.24 -9.93 13.90
N ALA A 641 1.45 -9.94 13.33
CA ALA A 641 1.70 -9.60 11.94
C ALA A 641 1.32 -10.75 11.00
N ILE A 642 1.46 -12.01 11.43
CA ILE A 642 0.90 -13.17 10.71
C ILE A 642 -0.64 -13.04 10.57
N SER A 643 -1.33 -12.65 11.65
CA SER A 643 -2.77 -12.42 11.65
C SER A 643 -3.17 -11.29 10.69
N ALA A 644 -2.44 -10.16 10.71
CA ALA A 644 -2.66 -9.07 9.76
C ALA A 644 -2.42 -9.52 8.31
N MET A 645 -1.32 -10.24 8.07
CA MET A 645 -0.99 -10.80 6.75
C MET A 645 -2.07 -11.73 6.22
N LYS A 646 -2.63 -12.60 7.09
CA LYS A 646 -3.74 -13.49 6.73
C LYS A 646 -4.99 -12.72 6.32
N GLN A 647 -5.30 -11.64 7.03
CA GLN A 647 -6.45 -10.77 6.72
C GLN A 647 -6.28 -10.08 5.38
N GLU A 648 -5.09 -9.54 5.09
CA GLU A 648 -4.85 -8.78 3.86
C GLU A 648 -4.61 -9.67 2.61
N LEU A 649 -4.05 -10.87 2.75
CA LEU A 649 -3.86 -11.79 1.61
C LEU A 649 -5.15 -12.49 1.17
N GLY A 650 -6.13 -12.64 2.06
CA GLY A 650 -7.47 -13.22 1.81
C GLY A 650 -7.52 -14.70 1.41
N SER A 651 -6.41 -15.32 1.02
CA SER A 651 -6.32 -16.70 0.53
C SER A 651 -5.44 -17.57 1.42
N LYS A 652 -5.99 -18.68 1.93
CA LYS A 652 -5.24 -19.66 2.75
C LYS A 652 -4.00 -20.20 2.02
N LYS A 653 -4.11 -20.51 0.72
CA LYS A 653 -2.98 -21.03 -0.08
C LYS A 653 -1.85 -20.00 -0.17
N ARG A 654 -2.18 -18.73 -0.49
CA ARG A 654 -1.19 -17.65 -0.60
C ARG A 654 -0.57 -17.29 0.74
N PHE A 655 -1.35 -17.36 1.81
CA PHE A 655 -0.87 -17.16 3.17
C PHE A 655 0.20 -18.18 3.58
N PHE A 656 -0.04 -19.48 3.35
CA PHE A 656 0.97 -20.51 3.63
C PHE A 656 2.19 -20.38 2.72
N LEU A 657 1.99 -20.06 1.43
CA LEU A 657 3.09 -19.79 0.51
C LEU A 657 3.95 -18.60 0.98
N ALA A 658 3.32 -17.55 1.52
CA ALA A 658 4.00 -16.38 2.06
C ALA A 658 4.88 -16.72 3.27
N LEU A 659 4.35 -17.48 4.23
CA LEU A 659 5.11 -17.93 5.41
C LEU A 659 6.29 -18.84 5.01
N LEU A 660 6.04 -19.77 4.10
CA LEU A 660 7.06 -20.69 3.60
C LEU A 660 8.15 -19.94 2.85
N TYR A 661 7.79 -18.96 2.02
CA TYR A 661 8.76 -18.08 1.34
C TYR A 661 9.65 -17.34 2.34
N GLN A 662 9.07 -16.69 3.35
CA GLN A 662 9.86 -15.97 4.36
C GLN A 662 10.78 -16.89 5.15
N MET A 663 10.31 -18.09 5.50
CA MET A 663 11.14 -19.06 6.22
C MET A 663 12.30 -19.56 5.37
N ILE A 664 12.05 -19.92 4.11
CA ILE A 664 13.09 -20.38 3.18
C ILE A 664 14.12 -19.28 2.94
N VAL A 665 13.67 -18.06 2.65
CA VAL A 665 14.58 -16.92 2.41
C VAL A 665 15.45 -16.68 3.64
N ALA A 666 14.87 -16.63 4.84
CA ALA A 666 15.63 -16.43 6.08
C ALA A 666 16.64 -17.54 6.35
N TRP A 667 16.23 -18.80 6.16
CA TRP A 667 17.07 -19.97 6.39
C TRP A 667 18.22 -20.06 5.39
N VAL A 668 17.95 -19.85 4.09
CA VAL A 668 18.98 -19.84 3.04
C VAL A 668 19.97 -18.72 3.28
N LEU A 669 19.50 -17.50 3.61
CA LEU A 669 20.38 -16.36 3.88
C LEU A 669 21.29 -16.59 5.09
N ALA A 670 20.71 -17.01 6.22
CA ALA A 670 21.46 -17.25 7.44
C ALA A 670 22.48 -18.38 7.26
N SER A 671 22.07 -19.49 6.64
CA SER A 671 22.96 -20.63 6.37
C SER A 671 24.06 -20.25 5.38
N SER A 672 23.76 -19.47 4.34
CA SER A 672 24.76 -18.99 3.39
C SER A 672 25.79 -18.09 4.06
N ILE A 673 25.38 -17.19 4.96
CA ILE A 673 26.31 -16.33 5.71
C ILE A 673 27.26 -17.18 6.57
N TYR A 674 26.74 -18.19 7.27
CA TYR A 674 27.56 -19.06 8.10
C TYR A 674 28.51 -19.93 7.26
N CYS A 675 28.02 -20.60 6.21
CA CYS A 675 28.85 -21.44 5.34
C CYS A 675 29.91 -20.65 4.57
N ILE A 676 29.54 -19.52 3.96
CA ILE A 676 30.51 -18.67 3.24
C ILE A 676 31.51 -18.07 4.24
N GLY A 677 31.04 -17.61 5.40
CA GLY A 677 31.91 -17.05 6.42
C GLY A 677 32.90 -18.06 7.00
N THR A 678 32.49 -19.31 7.19
CA THR A 678 33.39 -20.38 7.64
C THR A 678 34.44 -20.71 6.59
N ILE A 679 34.04 -20.81 5.31
CA ILE A 679 34.98 -21.00 4.18
C ILE A 679 35.98 -19.85 4.09
N CYS A 680 35.51 -18.60 4.14
CA CYS A 680 36.39 -17.43 4.10
C CYS A 680 37.35 -17.41 5.31
N LYS A 681 36.86 -17.77 6.50
CA LYS A 681 37.70 -17.85 7.69
C LYS A 681 38.82 -18.88 7.51
N THR A 682 38.54 -20.05 6.92
CA THR A 682 39.55 -21.09 6.67
C THR A 682 40.51 -20.80 5.52
N LEU A 683 40.14 -19.90 4.59
CA LEU A 683 40.97 -19.56 3.43
C LEU A 683 41.91 -18.36 3.69
N PHE A 684 41.48 -17.41 4.52
CA PHE A 684 42.21 -16.16 4.77
C PHE A 684 42.89 -16.10 6.14
N PHE A 685 42.56 -17.01 7.06
CA PHE A 685 43.18 -17.20 8.37
C PHE A 685 43.47 -18.68 8.58
#